data_AF-A0A7C1TU56-F1
#
_entry.id   AF-A0A7C1TU56-F1
#
_cell.length_a   1.000
_cell.length_b   1.000
_cell.length_c   1.000
_cell.angle_alpha   90.00
_cell.angle_beta   90.00
_cell.angle_gamma   90.00
#
_symmetry.space_group_name_H-M   'P 1'
#
loop_
_entity.id
_entity.type
_entity.pdbx_description
1 polymer ?
#
loop_
_entity_poly.entity_id
_entity_poly.type
_entity_poly.pdbx_seq_one_letter_code
_entity_poly.pdbx_strand_id
1 'polypeptide(L)'
;GAGDEATANVTVSGFLSDFRTDGSEFNYFDAGPNLSEGTVAGPAITQGTSTDEWGSSAAQQMLYDLDRVILDYPSVAAGTAFDVLVTYYNPDNTSGIGSTVQRMTDVNEAPIHASQVIPRSAPVLYRYGLPPSAHSNSQLRLNLIRENGYRATVSQVWLVERNTATDSVAPTTGITSPAAGDHLTGGVVVITGTVDDASGSGVQAVELGIDAGSGPVWYPVTQLYSNGSWQHRWVLPADGGYTLSVRARDQAGNLTVTAASVNVVVNQTPPVAITQTAVFDTPADNGGSLTVTWSLSADDGTGANDVSGYAVERRTVGGSFASVGNVAAGVGQFIDSSAVTGTLYEYRVITLDQAGNRSESAVSEAIAAIDNTAVSDTTAPEDVTGLSGTPGNGFVYLSWTPSVDSARDLVDQRLDVSTDGGATWGSAGPTFNDAGSLSLGKAARSYLVQGLSNGTTYKFRVRTRDAAAPANLSAGVLVDATPSATAVTNVSGAIGTDTTWAAGVYRVTGNITLSGGVRLTIKPGVVVKFNANTQMYIDGTLLAEGIAGMPVVFTAYTDDSYGGDNNGDGSATVGTPGYWYNLEFGGGGASGSRLVHTVVRYSGGSSASLYVNNGANIEVRDSEIREGAGRGIYANNASPSVVGNLITNHASHGIEIYNSWGTVIQNNRITDNSATGIYVPYGSIARLDDNTITGNGGYGLYYSSAASIASFTNNTLTGNNRPARLAFSAIPQQADGNTLMPNTNNRLDILGDTRSRDLTLPANGMMYYQVSGISTVGAGSKLEIAPGVIWKFSGDSQLSISGALQAVGVPGNRIIFTSYRDDSAGGDSNGDGPSRGVPGDWQRITFNSSVIGFLTRLEQVEVRYAGRGNQGSVYQYQTSVTIKDSVISDGSSHGISLYGNASPVLDGNVIRG
;
A
#
# COMPACT_ATOMS: atom_id res chain seq x y z
N GLY A 1 -22.95 -2.86 45.88
CA GLY A 1 -23.27 -4.30 45.80
C GLY A 1 -22.01 -5.09 46.08
N ALA A 2 -22.07 -6.42 46.05
CA ALA A 2 -20.89 -7.28 46.05
C ALA A 2 -20.47 -7.55 44.59
N GLY A 3 -19.24 -7.20 44.22
CA GLY A 3 -18.65 -7.43 42.89
C GLY A 3 -19.24 -6.56 41.79
N ASP A 4 -18.42 -5.63 41.30
CA ASP A 4 -18.48 -4.81 40.06
C ASP A 4 -19.77 -4.06 39.67
N GLU A 5 -20.92 -4.20 40.36
CA GLU A 5 -22.10 -3.34 40.16
C GLU A 5 -22.85 -2.97 41.45
N ALA A 6 -23.49 -1.78 41.44
CA ALA A 6 -24.34 -1.27 42.53
C ALA A 6 -25.77 -1.04 42.03
N THR A 7 -26.74 -1.74 42.63
CA THR A 7 -28.16 -1.79 42.22
C THR A 7 -29.08 -0.81 42.96
N ALA A 8 -28.52 0.13 43.72
CA ALA A 8 -29.22 1.23 44.39
C ALA A 8 -28.28 2.42 44.63
N ASN A 9 -28.83 3.58 45.06
CA ASN A 9 -28.09 4.81 45.33
C ASN A 9 -26.81 4.55 46.14
N VAL A 10 -25.65 4.73 45.50
CA VAL A 10 -24.34 4.68 46.15
C VAL A 10 -24.24 5.91 47.05
N THR A 11 -24.28 5.70 48.36
CA THR A 11 -23.98 6.78 49.31
C THR A 11 -22.46 6.91 49.39
N VAL A 12 -21.91 7.97 48.80
CA VAL A 12 -20.47 8.27 48.72
C VAL A 12 -19.92 8.81 50.06
N SER A 13 -20.30 8.21 51.19
CA SER A 13 -19.95 8.73 52.52
C SER A 13 -18.56 8.33 53.01
N GLY A 14 -17.89 7.37 52.36
CA GLY A 14 -16.52 6.94 52.72
C GLY A 14 -15.39 7.50 51.83
N PHE A 15 -15.69 7.89 50.58
CA PHE A 15 -14.67 8.36 49.63
C PHE A 15 -14.36 9.86 49.80
N LEU A 16 -15.32 10.64 50.30
CA LEU A 16 -15.16 12.07 50.54
C LEU A 16 -14.57 12.40 51.93
N SER A 17 -14.47 11.44 52.84
CA SER A 17 -13.91 11.69 54.16
C SER A 17 -12.39 11.86 54.13
N ASP A 18 -11.69 11.15 53.23
CA ASP A 18 -10.22 11.18 53.19
C ASP A 18 -9.70 12.54 52.71
N PHE A 19 -10.20 13.04 51.56
CA PHE A 19 -9.83 14.36 51.00
C PHE A 19 -10.24 15.56 51.86
N ARG A 20 -11.28 15.41 52.70
CA ARG A 20 -11.72 16.49 53.60
C ARG A 20 -10.86 16.61 54.86
N THR A 21 -10.00 15.63 55.13
CA THR A 21 -9.19 15.58 56.36
C THR A 21 -7.70 15.84 56.15
N ASP A 22 -7.18 15.73 54.92
CA ASP A 22 -5.76 15.93 54.60
C ASP A 22 -5.41 17.36 54.14
N GLY A 23 -6.42 18.21 53.95
CA GLY A 23 -6.26 19.61 53.57
C GLY A 23 -6.21 19.88 52.06
N SER A 24 -6.50 18.88 51.21
CA SER A 24 -6.52 19.03 49.75
C SER A 24 -7.60 19.99 49.25
N GLU A 25 -7.27 20.89 48.32
CA GLU A 25 -8.25 21.76 47.65
C GLU A 25 -9.06 20.99 46.59
N PHE A 26 -10.31 21.40 46.31
CA PHE A 26 -11.13 20.76 45.26
C PHE A 26 -12.14 21.70 44.60
N ASN A 27 -12.67 21.28 43.45
CA ASN A 27 -13.86 21.81 42.79
C ASN A 27 -14.81 20.67 42.39
N TYR A 28 -16.11 20.89 42.51
CA TYR A 28 -17.16 20.05 41.93
C TYR A 28 -18.00 20.88 40.96
N PHE A 29 -18.21 20.36 39.76
CA PHE A 29 -19.01 20.94 38.68
C PHE A 29 -20.06 19.94 38.17
N ASP A 30 -21.23 20.46 37.84
CA ASP A 30 -22.37 19.76 37.24
C ASP A 30 -22.94 20.63 36.10
N ALA A 31 -23.29 19.99 34.98
CA ALA A 31 -23.94 20.61 33.82
C ALA A 31 -25.39 21.11 34.08
N GLY A 32 -25.93 20.82 35.28
CA GLY A 32 -27.20 21.24 35.88
C GLY A 32 -27.41 22.75 36.10
N PRO A 33 -28.33 23.19 36.99
CA PRO A 33 -28.32 24.57 37.48
C PRO A 33 -26.96 24.83 38.13
N ASN A 34 -26.03 25.40 37.37
CA ASN A 34 -24.57 25.42 37.57
C ASN A 34 -24.16 25.76 39.01
N LEU A 35 -24.07 24.75 39.87
CA LEU A 35 -23.53 24.88 41.21
C LEU A 35 -22.11 24.35 41.13
N SER A 36 -21.15 25.26 41.28
CA SER A 36 -19.78 24.87 41.58
C SER A 36 -19.54 24.98 43.08
N GLU A 37 -18.93 23.96 43.67
CA GLU A 37 -18.62 23.92 45.11
C GLU A 37 -17.15 23.56 45.33
N GLY A 38 -16.52 24.14 46.36
CA GLY A 38 -15.12 23.87 46.72
C GLY A 38 -14.27 25.13 46.87
N THR A 39 -12.97 24.95 47.13
CA THR A 39 -11.98 26.03 47.25
C THR A 39 -11.30 26.36 45.93
N VAL A 40 -11.22 25.40 45.00
CA VAL A 40 -10.79 25.63 43.62
C VAL A 40 -11.96 26.22 42.83
N ALA A 41 -11.69 27.25 42.03
CA ALA A 41 -12.70 27.91 41.21
C ALA A 41 -13.32 26.94 40.18
N GLY A 42 -14.64 27.07 39.96
CA GLY A 42 -15.35 26.28 38.96
C GLY A 42 -14.90 26.56 37.52
N PRO A 43 -15.15 25.63 36.59
CA PRO A 43 -14.79 25.81 35.19
C PRO A 43 -15.68 26.87 34.52
N ALA A 44 -15.07 27.66 33.64
CA ALA A 44 -15.76 28.37 32.59
C ALA A 44 -16.04 27.41 31.43
N ILE A 45 -17.29 27.34 30.99
CA ILE A 45 -17.69 26.54 29.83
C ILE A 45 -17.39 27.38 28.58
N THR A 46 -16.32 27.03 27.85
CA THR A 46 -15.93 27.75 26.62
C THR A 46 -16.49 27.11 25.36
N GLN A 47 -16.80 25.81 25.41
CA GLN A 47 -17.54 25.11 24.37
C GLN A 47 -18.39 23.99 24.98
N GLY A 48 -19.63 23.87 24.55
CA GLY A 48 -20.60 22.92 25.10
C GLY A 48 -21.90 23.62 25.47
N THR A 49 -23.01 23.00 25.08
CA THR A 49 -24.36 23.48 25.37
C THR A 49 -25.01 22.58 26.41
N SER A 50 -25.64 23.16 27.44
CA SER A 50 -26.41 22.39 28.41
C SER A 50 -27.67 21.80 27.76
N THR A 51 -27.99 20.55 28.09
CA THR A 51 -29.24 19.89 27.72
C THR A 51 -29.76 19.03 28.86
N ASP A 52 -31.08 19.06 29.06
CA ASP A 52 -31.85 18.21 29.97
C ASP A 52 -32.66 17.14 29.22
N GLU A 53 -32.35 16.90 27.93
CA GLU A 53 -33.06 16.01 27.01
C GLU A 53 -33.35 14.60 27.60
N TRP A 54 -32.54 14.13 28.55
CA TRP A 54 -32.67 12.79 29.15
C TRP A 54 -32.75 12.77 30.68
N GLY A 55 -33.09 13.91 31.28
CA GLY A 55 -33.29 14.06 32.71
C GLY A 55 -32.62 15.31 33.28
N SER A 56 -33.18 15.81 34.38
CA SER A 56 -32.73 17.02 35.07
C SER A 56 -31.91 16.73 36.34
N SER A 57 -31.53 15.47 36.58
CA SER A 57 -30.64 15.11 37.68
C SER A 57 -29.19 15.43 37.33
N ALA A 58 -28.36 15.69 38.34
CA ALA A 58 -26.93 16.01 38.18
C ALA A 58 -26.15 15.01 37.31
N ALA A 59 -26.54 13.74 37.34
CA ALA A 59 -25.88 12.70 36.57
C ALA A 59 -26.47 12.49 35.16
N GLN A 60 -27.62 13.11 34.84
CA GLN A 60 -28.35 12.90 33.58
C GLN A 60 -28.46 14.16 32.73
N GLN A 61 -28.46 15.34 33.34
CA GLN A 61 -28.24 16.61 32.64
C GLN A 61 -26.78 16.64 32.17
N MET A 62 -26.52 17.22 31.00
CA MET A 62 -25.17 17.20 30.43
C MET A 62 -24.86 18.43 29.59
N LEU A 63 -23.56 18.73 29.49
CA LEU A 63 -23.03 19.54 28.41
C LEU A 63 -22.79 18.63 27.21
N TYR A 64 -23.14 19.12 26.02
CA TYR A 64 -22.82 18.43 24.78
C TYR A 64 -22.24 19.37 23.73
N ASP A 65 -21.41 18.80 22.87
CA ASP A 65 -20.89 19.45 21.66
C ASP A 65 -20.67 18.38 20.58
N LEU A 66 -20.57 18.82 19.34
CA LEU A 66 -20.50 17.95 18.18
C LEU A 66 -19.12 17.44 17.88
N ASP A 67 -18.09 18.15 18.27
CA ASP A 67 -16.72 17.70 18.12
C ASP A 67 -16.05 17.60 19.48
N ARG A 68 -16.24 18.61 20.35
CA ARG A 68 -15.66 18.59 21.70
C ARG A 68 -16.34 19.52 22.69
N VAL A 69 -16.55 19.05 23.92
CA VAL A 69 -16.90 19.93 25.05
C VAL A 69 -15.60 20.44 25.68
N ILE A 70 -15.53 21.74 25.97
CA ILE A 70 -14.35 22.40 26.55
C ILE A 70 -14.71 23.08 27.87
N LEU A 71 -13.99 22.66 28.92
CA LEU A 71 -14.07 23.22 30.27
C LEU A 71 -12.74 23.86 30.65
N ASP A 72 -12.76 25.15 30.96
CA ASP A 72 -11.57 25.94 31.33
C ASP A 72 -11.61 26.33 32.80
N TYR A 73 -10.64 25.87 33.58
CA TYR A 73 -10.45 26.28 34.97
C TYR A 73 -9.47 27.46 35.01
N PRO A 74 -9.94 28.68 35.35
CA PRO A 74 -9.17 29.91 35.14
C PRO A 74 -8.08 30.16 36.19
N SER A 75 -8.05 29.39 37.28
CA SER A 75 -7.16 29.62 38.42
C SER A 75 -6.91 28.32 39.20
N VAL A 76 -6.12 27.41 38.62
CA VAL A 76 -5.54 26.26 39.32
C VAL A 76 -4.10 26.58 39.69
N ALA A 77 -3.66 26.27 40.91
CA ALA A 77 -2.32 26.59 41.36
C ALA A 77 -1.27 25.86 40.51
N ALA A 78 -0.40 26.62 39.83
CA ALA A 78 0.66 26.06 39.00
C ALA A 78 1.63 25.21 39.84
N GLY A 79 1.97 24.01 39.36
CA GLY A 79 2.88 23.09 40.05
C GLY A 79 2.19 22.13 41.04
N THR A 80 0.86 22.11 41.05
CA THR A 80 0.07 21.27 41.96
C THR A 80 -0.57 20.13 41.17
N ALA A 81 -0.38 18.88 41.61
CA ALA A 81 -0.97 17.74 40.93
C ALA A 81 -2.48 17.66 41.22
N PHE A 82 -3.29 17.22 40.25
CA PHE A 82 -4.73 17.07 40.43
C PHE A 82 -5.23 15.71 39.91
N ASP A 83 -6.27 15.18 40.53
CA ASP A 83 -7.14 14.15 39.97
C ASP A 83 -8.38 14.80 39.36
N VAL A 84 -8.85 14.25 38.25
CA VAL A 84 -10.16 14.56 37.67
C VAL A 84 -11.07 13.35 37.75
N LEU A 85 -12.28 13.53 38.27
CA LEU A 85 -13.34 12.52 38.18
C LEU A 85 -14.42 13.02 37.25
N VAL A 86 -14.80 12.21 36.25
CA VAL A 86 -15.70 12.62 35.18
C VAL A 86 -16.87 11.63 35.11
N THR A 87 -18.10 12.14 35.17
CA THR A 87 -19.30 11.33 34.93
C THR A 87 -19.69 11.42 33.46
N TYR A 88 -19.69 10.27 32.80
CA TYR A 88 -20.12 10.12 31.41
C TYR A 88 -21.48 9.45 31.30
N TYR A 89 -22.31 9.98 30.41
CA TYR A 89 -23.60 9.42 30.02
C TYR A 89 -23.97 9.94 28.64
N ASN A 90 -24.28 9.06 27.69
CA ASN A 90 -24.87 9.43 26.41
C ASN A 90 -25.88 8.38 25.95
N PRO A 91 -27.20 8.62 26.15
CA PRO A 91 -28.26 7.67 25.80
C PRO A 91 -28.65 7.68 24.31
N ASP A 92 -27.99 8.49 23.48
CA ASP A 92 -28.16 8.58 22.03
C ASP A 92 -28.30 7.19 21.37
N ASN A 93 -29.21 7.06 20.39
CA ASN A 93 -29.43 5.78 19.72
C ASN A 93 -28.39 5.47 18.64
N THR A 94 -27.25 4.95 19.04
CA THR A 94 -26.13 4.63 18.14
C THR A 94 -26.18 3.24 17.51
N SER A 95 -27.35 2.56 17.48
CA SER A 95 -27.46 1.17 16.99
C SER A 95 -27.03 1.00 15.51
N GLY A 96 -27.03 2.08 14.72
CA GLY A 96 -26.55 2.08 13.34
C GLY A 96 -25.05 2.37 13.14
N ILE A 97 -24.32 2.75 14.20
CA ILE A 97 -22.93 3.25 14.10
C ILE A 97 -21.97 2.67 15.17
N GLY A 98 -22.37 1.59 15.86
CA GLY A 98 -21.53 0.86 16.81
C GLY A 98 -21.70 1.32 18.26
N SER A 99 -21.32 2.55 18.61
CA SER A 99 -21.47 3.19 19.95
C SER A 99 -20.97 4.64 19.95
N THR A 100 -21.28 5.43 20.98
CA THR A 100 -20.59 6.71 21.22
C THR A 100 -19.21 6.45 21.83
N VAL A 101 -18.18 7.07 21.27
CA VAL A 101 -16.78 6.98 21.73
C VAL A 101 -16.23 8.38 21.90
N GLN A 102 -15.63 8.66 23.06
CA GLN A 102 -14.95 9.92 23.34
C GLN A 102 -13.56 9.67 23.94
N ARG A 103 -12.65 10.60 23.67
CA ARG A 103 -11.38 10.73 24.39
C ARG A 103 -11.35 12.07 25.13
N MET A 104 -10.50 12.20 26.15
CA MET A 104 -10.28 13.48 26.83
C MET A 104 -8.83 13.91 26.69
N THR A 105 -8.60 15.17 26.35
CA THR A 105 -7.26 15.74 26.21
C THR A 105 -7.10 17.03 27.01
N ASP A 106 -5.85 17.43 27.24
CA ASP A 106 -5.51 18.68 27.91
C ASP A 106 -5.44 19.88 26.94
N VAL A 107 -5.01 21.05 27.44
CA VAL A 107 -4.85 22.30 26.66
C VAL A 107 -3.92 22.15 25.44
N ASN A 108 -2.99 21.20 25.45
CA ASN A 108 -2.04 20.92 24.38
C ASN A 108 -2.48 19.73 23.51
N GLU A 109 -3.73 19.30 23.62
CA GLU A 109 -4.29 18.09 23.01
C GLU A 109 -3.62 16.77 23.45
N ALA A 110 -2.85 16.77 24.53
CA ALA A 110 -2.28 15.53 25.07
C ALA A 110 -3.37 14.68 25.74
N PRO A 111 -3.45 13.35 25.49
CA PRO A 111 -4.49 12.51 26.07
C PRO A 111 -4.43 12.45 27.60
N ILE A 112 -5.55 12.78 28.25
CA ILE A 112 -5.80 12.47 29.66
C ILE A 112 -6.40 11.05 29.76
N HIS A 113 -7.28 10.68 28.83
CA HIS A 113 -7.64 9.29 28.58
C HIS A 113 -7.85 9.02 27.10
N ALA A 114 -7.59 7.77 26.68
CA ALA A 114 -7.78 7.30 25.31
C ALA A 114 -9.27 7.13 24.95
N SER A 115 -9.53 6.74 23.69
CA SER A 115 -10.86 6.40 23.15
C SER A 115 -11.63 5.48 24.09
N GLN A 116 -12.75 5.98 24.62
CA GLN A 116 -13.58 5.28 25.58
C GLN A 116 -15.03 5.25 25.11
N VAL A 117 -15.66 4.08 25.16
CA VAL A 117 -17.09 3.93 24.90
C VAL A 117 -17.88 4.62 26.01
N ILE A 118 -18.79 5.50 25.63
CA ILE A 118 -19.60 6.26 26.57
C ILE A 118 -20.83 5.45 27.02
N PRO A 119 -21.10 5.35 28.34
CA PRO A 119 -22.24 4.59 28.87
C PRO A 119 -23.58 5.10 28.35
N ARG A 120 -24.41 4.19 27.85
CA ARG A 120 -25.76 4.49 27.32
C ARG A 120 -26.89 4.17 28.30
N SER A 121 -26.69 3.19 29.19
CA SER A 121 -27.74 2.66 30.07
C SER A 121 -27.87 3.40 31.40
N ALA A 122 -26.76 3.88 31.95
CA ALA A 122 -26.72 4.65 33.19
C ALA A 122 -25.46 5.53 33.23
N PRO A 123 -25.48 6.67 33.95
CA PRO A 123 -24.28 7.47 34.18
C PRO A 123 -23.21 6.71 34.96
N VAL A 124 -21.94 6.84 34.55
CA VAL A 124 -20.80 6.18 35.21
C VAL A 124 -19.70 7.20 35.48
N LEU A 125 -19.14 7.17 36.71
CA LEU A 125 -18.04 8.00 37.16
C LEU A 125 -16.70 7.32 36.90
N TYR A 126 -15.77 8.03 36.27
CA TYR A 126 -14.39 7.60 36.03
C TYR A 126 -13.41 8.52 36.75
N ARG A 127 -12.21 8.02 37.07
CA ARG A 127 -11.12 8.80 37.70
C ARG A 127 -9.88 8.75 36.82
N TYR A 128 -9.26 9.91 36.62
CA TYR A 128 -8.01 10.06 35.88
C TYR A 128 -7.07 11.00 36.63
N GLY A 129 -5.77 10.68 36.64
CA GLY A 129 -4.75 11.62 37.11
C GLY A 129 -4.44 12.65 36.03
N LEU A 130 -4.34 13.92 36.39
CA LEU A 130 -3.95 14.96 35.46
C LEU A 130 -2.42 15.07 35.40
N PRO A 131 -1.82 15.01 34.20
CA PRO A 131 -0.39 15.26 34.07
C PRO A 131 -0.07 16.74 34.39
N PRO A 132 1.15 17.07 34.84
CA PRO A 132 1.59 18.45 35.06
C PRO A 132 1.40 19.38 33.85
N SER A 133 1.45 18.82 32.64
CA SER A 133 1.21 19.56 31.38
C SER A 133 -0.21 20.09 31.28
N ALA A 134 -1.17 19.47 31.96
CA ALA A 134 -2.59 19.81 31.81
C ALA A 134 -2.97 21.14 32.46
N HIS A 135 -2.14 21.68 33.36
CA HIS A 135 -2.43 22.89 34.15
C HIS A 135 -1.29 23.93 34.12
N SER A 136 -0.51 23.99 33.03
CA SER A 136 0.56 24.98 32.86
C SER A 136 0.02 26.42 32.79
N ASN A 137 0.79 27.41 33.28
CA ASN A 137 0.39 28.82 33.36
C ASN A 137 -0.86 29.12 34.22
N SER A 138 -1.14 28.27 35.21
CA SER A 138 -2.29 28.39 36.13
C SER A 138 -3.67 28.24 35.47
N GLN A 139 -3.74 27.62 34.30
CA GLN A 139 -4.97 27.33 33.57
C GLN A 139 -5.06 25.85 33.23
N LEU A 140 -6.20 25.21 33.51
CA LEU A 140 -6.47 23.83 33.12
C LEU A 140 -7.61 23.81 32.10
N ARG A 141 -7.41 23.11 30.99
CA ARG A 141 -8.45 22.85 29.98
C ARG A 141 -8.71 21.35 29.88
N LEU A 142 -9.99 20.97 29.96
CA LEU A 142 -10.44 19.62 29.64
C LEU A 142 -11.19 19.64 28.31
N ASN A 143 -10.64 18.97 27.30
CA ASN A 143 -11.21 18.80 25.98
C ASN A 143 -11.82 17.40 25.85
N LEU A 144 -13.13 17.27 25.94
CA LEU A 144 -13.81 15.99 25.77
C LEU A 144 -14.21 15.84 24.30
N ILE A 145 -13.44 15.08 23.53
CA ILE A 145 -13.51 15.00 22.06
C ILE A 145 -14.29 13.75 21.64
N ARG A 146 -15.23 13.91 20.71
CA ARG A 146 -15.95 12.79 20.07
C ARG A 146 -15.10 12.14 19.00
N GLU A 147 -15.04 10.81 19.02
CA GLU A 147 -14.41 9.99 17.97
C GLU A 147 -15.41 9.12 17.21
N ASN A 148 -16.49 8.70 17.88
CA ASN A 148 -17.63 8.02 17.26
C ASN A 148 -18.93 8.35 18.01
N GLY A 149 -20.09 8.11 17.41
CA GLY A 149 -21.38 8.56 17.95
C GLY A 149 -21.80 9.93 17.43
N TYR A 150 -22.86 10.50 18.01
CA TYR A 150 -23.47 11.75 17.50
C TYR A 150 -22.92 13.03 18.16
N ARG A 151 -22.44 12.98 19.41
CA ARG A 151 -21.94 14.14 20.18
C ARG A 151 -21.00 13.70 21.29
N ALA A 152 -20.08 14.59 21.66
CA ALA A 152 -19.36 14.53 22.92
C ALA A 152 -20.28 15.00 24.05
N THR A 153 -20.27 14.32 25.19
CA THR A 153 -21.08 14.66 26.37
C THR A 153 -20.26 14.57 27.65
N VAL A 154 -20.67 15.35 28.66
CA VAL A 154 -20.20 15.25 30.05
C VAL A 154 -21.29 15.72 31.00
N SER A 155 -21.50 14.97 32.09
CA SER A 155 -22.51 15.32 33.11
C SER A 155 -21.88 16.05 34.29
N GLN A 156 -20.83 15.49 34.88
CA GLN A 156 -20.20 16.03 36.10
C GLN A 156 -18.68 15.97 36.00
N VAL A 157 -18.00 16.92 36.64
CA VAL A 157 -16.54 16.93 36.78
C VAL A 157 -16.17 17.29 38.21
N TRP A 158 -15.27 16.51 38.82
CA TRP A 158 -14.61 16.83 40.08
C TRP A 158 -13.13 17.04 39.81
N LEU A 159 -12.56 18.11 40.34
CA LEU A 159 -11.14 18.38 40.30
C LEU A 159 -10.61 18.39 41.74
N VAL A 160 -9.62 17.56 42.06
CA VAL A 160 -9.12 17.39 43.44
C VAL A 160 -7.61 17.49 43.47
N GLU A 161 -7.07 18.34 44.34
CA GLU A 161 -5.63 18.53 44.54
C GLU A 161 -4.95 17.28 45.13
N ARG A 162 -3.67 17.05 44.77
CA ARG A 162 -2.77 16.08 45.38
C ARG A 162 -1.54 16.79 45.97
N ASN A 163 -1.20 16.46 47.21
CA ASN A 163 -0.09 17.10 47.94
C ASN A 163 1.28 16.45 47.62
N THR A 164 2.16 17.13 46.85
CA THR A 164 3.46 16.59 46.33
C THR A 164 4.70 17.49 46.60
N ALA A 165 4.58 18.48 47.49
CA ALA A 165 5.34 19.75 47.49
C ALA A 165 6.87 19.78 47.76
N THR A 166 7.69 18.72 47.65
CA THR A 166 9.16 18.83 47.93
C THR A 166 10.13 18.14 46.97
N ASP A 167 9.69 17.53 45.87
CA ASP A 167 10.58 16.80 44.98
C ASP A 167 10.87 17.52 43.65
N SER A 168 12.15 17.71 43.35
CA SER A 168 12.66 18.36 42.13
C SER A 168 13.66 17.49 41.35
N VAL A 169 13.80 16.21 41.68
CA VAL A 169 14.79 15.31 41.08
C VAL A 169 14.12 14.45 40.02
N ALA A 170 14.47 14.64 38.74
CA ALA A 170 13.91 13.83 37.67
C ALA A 170 14.40 12.36 37.70
N PRO A 171 13.53 11.38 37.41
CA PRO A 171 13.92 9.99 37.26
C PRO A 171 14.92 9.77 36.12
N THR A 172 15.85 8.83 36.33
CA THR A 172 16.77 8.34 35.31
C THR A 172 16.26 7.05 34.67
N THR A 173 16.49 6.88 33.37
CA THR A 173 15.99 5.72 32.60
C THR A 173 17.08 5.10 31.73
N GLY A 174 16.92 3.82 31.40
CA GLY A 174 17.80 3.10 30.48
C GLY A 174 17.06 1.98 29.76
N ILE A 175 17.48 1.66 28.53
CA ILE A 175 17.04 0.48 27.76
C ILE A 175 18.14 -0.57 27.87
N THR A 176 17.80 -1.77 28.33
CA THR A 176 18.75 -2.88 28.48
C THR A 176 18.68 -3.87 27.32
N SER A 177 17.53 -4.00 26.67
CA SER A 177 17.35 -4.80 25.46
C SER A 177 16.12 -4.29 24.69
N PRO A 178 16.18 -4.13 23.36
CA PRO A 178 17.29 -4.46 22.45
C PRO A 178 18.48 -3.49 22.51
N ALA A 179 19.62 -3.89 21.96
CA ALA A 179 20.79 -3.03 21.77
C ALA A 179 20.68 -2.20 20.49
N ALA A 180 21.51 -1.16 20.38
CA ALA A 180 21.54 -0.32 19.19
C ALA A 180 22.07 -1.10 17.98
N GLY A 181 21.32 -1.08 16.89
CA GLY A 181 21.60 -1.80 15.64
C GLY A 181 20.95 -3.18 15.56
N ASP A 182 20.22 -3.62 16.59
CA ASP A 182 19.59 -4.95 16.56
C ASP A 182 18.51 -5.04 15.47
N HIS A 183 18.47 -6.21 14.80
CA HIS A 183 17.43 -6.59 13.86
C HIS A 183 16.41 -7.49 14.54
N LEU A 184 15.14 -7.11 14.49
CA LEU A 184 14.06 -7.68 15.29
C LEU A 184 13.04 -8.39 14.40
N THR A 185 12.68 -9.61 14.79
CA THR A 185 11.62 -10.43 14.16
C THR A 185 10.82 -11.21 15.22
N GLY A 186 9.86 -12.05 14.78
CA GLY A 186 9.09 -12.95 15.64
C GLY A 186 7.74 -12.40 16.09
N GLY A 187 7.26 -11.32 15.47
CA GLY A 187 5.95 -10.71 15.68
C GLY A 187 5.79 -9.94 16.99
N VAL A 188 6.32 -10.42 18.11
CA VAL A 188 6.30 -9.72 19.41
C VAL A 188 7.67 -9.80 20.08
N VAL A 189 8.23 -8.64 20.41
CA VAL A 189 9.49 -8.52 21.17
C VAL A 189 9.21 -7.86 22.51
N VAL A 190 9.90 -8.31 23.56
CA VAL A 190 9.84 -7.69 24.88
C VAL A 190 11.03 -6.74 25.01
N ILE A 191 10.73 -5.44 25.01
CA ILE A 191 11.71 -4.40 25.31
C ILE A 191 11.83 -4.31 26.83
N THR A 192 13.04 -4.24 27.34
CA THR A 192 13.33 -4.17 28.77
C THR A 192 14.25 -3.00 29.08
N GLY A 193 14.14 -2.50 30.30
CA GLY A 193 15.03 -1.47 30.78
C GLY A 193 14.90 -1.22 32.27
N THR A 194 15.52 -0.13 32.72
CA THR A 194 15.55 0.29 34.12
C THR A 194 15.06 1.73 34.25
N VAL A 195 14.47 2.02 35.41
CA VAL A 195 14.16 3.35 35.89
C VAL A 195 14.59 3.45 37.34
N ASP A 196 15.18 4.58 37.72
CA ASP A 196 15.53 4.87 39.11
C ASP A 196 15.21 6.32 39.44
N ASP A 197 14.66 6.52 40.63
CA ASP A 197 14.31 7.81 41.20
C ASP A 197 14.87 7.92 42.62
N ALA A 198 16.16 7.59 42.75
CA ALA A 198 16.93 7.30 43.97
C ALA A 198 16.56 8.12 45.23
N SER A 199 16.21 9.40 45.07
CA SER A 199 15.87 10.33 46.15
C SER A 199 14.64 11.21 45.89
N GLY A 200 13.84 10.87 44.88
CA GLY A 200 12.65 11.63 44.49
C GLY A 200 11.35 11.13 45.15
N SER A 201 10.22 11.58 44.63
CA SER A 201 8.87 11.24 45.09
C SER A 201 8.37 9.87 44.61
N GLY A 202 9.25 9.12 43.94
CA GLY A 202 8.99 7.80 43.37
C GLY A 202 8.49 7.90 41.93
N VAL A 203 8.74 6.85 41.15
CA VAL A 203 8.32 6.79 39.75
C VAL A 203 6.79 6.72 39.65
N GLN A 204 6.19 7.69 38.96
CA GLN A 204 4.78 7.72 38.63
C GLN A 204 4.47 6.94 37.36
N ALA A 205 5.28 7.13 36.33
CA ALA A 205 5.09 6.48 35.04
C ALA A 205 6.42 6.29 34.30
N VAL A 206 6.49 5.22 33.52
CA VAL A 206 7.56 5.00 32.53
C VAL A 206 6.91 4.81 31.18
N GLU A 207 7.43 5.49 30.18
CA GLU A 207 6.93 5.44 28.81
C GLU A 207 8.06 5.11 27.84
N LEU A 208 7.77 4.22 26.89
CA LEU A 208 8.60 3.88 25.76
C LEU A 208 8.12 4.67 24.54
N GLY A 209 8.98 5.52 24.00
CA GLY A 209 8.81 6.20 22.72
C GLY A 209 9.24 5.29 21.58
N ILE A 210 8.37 5.10 20.59
CA ILE A 210 8.67 4.37 19.35
C ILE A 210 8.54 5.37 18.20
N ASP A 211 9.63 5.58 17.48
CA ASP A 211 9.72 6.57 16.41
C ASP A 211 10.08 5.89 15.09
N ALA A 212 9.28 6.14 14.04
CA ALA A 212 9.51 5.69 12.67
C ALA A 212 10.04 6.81 11.75
N GLY A 213 10.53 7.91 12.32
CA GLY A 213 11.06 9.09 11.62
C GLY A 213 10.17 10.35 11.70
N SER A 214 9.03 10.29 12.40
CA SER A 214 8.09 11.41 12.57
C SER A 214 8.03 11.95 14.01
N GLY A 215 8.90 11.44 14.89
CA GLY A 215 8.94 11.74 16.31
C GLY A 215 8.38 10.58 17.14
N PRO A 216 8.86 10.41 18.39
CA PRO A 216 8.47 9.27 19.22
C PRO A 216 7.01 9.35 19.64
N VAL A 217 6.25 8.29 19.35
CA VAL A 217 4.96 8.04 19.97
C VAL A 217 5.21 7.31 21.29
N TRP A 218 4.78 7.92 22.40
CA TRP A 218 5.04 7.42 23.75
C TRP A 218 3.94 6.45 24.19
N TYR A 219 4.35 5.25 24.60
CA TYR A 219 3.49 4.20 25.12
C TYR A 219 3.86 3.88 26.57
N PRO A 220 2.90 3.66 27.47
CA PRO A 220 3.21 3.19 28.81
C PRO A 220 3.91 1.83 28.75
N VAL A 221 4.86 1.58 29.65
CA VAL A 221 5.45 0.25 29.80
C VAL A 221 4.37 -0.75 30.20
N THR A 222 4.42 -1.95 29.64
CA THR A 222 3.42 -2.99 29.94
C THR A 222 3.52 -3.51 31.37
N GLN A 223 4.68 -3.38 31.99
CA GLN A 223 4.89 -3.74 33.38
C GLN A 223 6.07 -2.95 33.96
N LEU A 224 5.87 -2.40 35.15
CA LEU A 224 6.89 -1.75 35.98
C LEU A 224 7.00 -2.54 37.28
N TYR A 225 8.20 -3.03 37.59
CA TYR A 225 8.48 -3.79 38.79
C TYR A 225 8.96 -2.88 39.92
N SER A 226 8.72 -3.30 41.17
CA SER A 226 9.12 -2.54 42.37
C SER A 226 10.64 -2.34 42.52
N ASN A 227 11.45 -3.12 41.78
CA ASN A 227 12.91 -2.98 41.75
C ASN A 227 13.40 -1.99 40.67
N GLY A 228 12.51 -1.24 40.02
CA GLY A 228 12.86 -0.28 38.96
C GLY A 228 13.10 -0.90 37.59
N SER A 229 13.02 -2.23 37.43
CA SER A 229 13.00 -2.82 36.08
C SER A 229 11.63 -2.62 35.43
N TRP A 230 11.61 -2.44 34.11
CA TRP A 230 10.38 -2.33 33.34
C TRP A 230 10.45 -3.16 32.06
N GLN A 231 9.29 -3.53 31.55
CA GLN A 231 9.17 -4.18 30.25
C GLN A 231 7.98 -3.65 29.45
N HIS A 232 8.15 -3.58 28.14
CA HIS A 232 7.12 -3.26 27.17
C HIS A 232 7.04 -4.37 26.12
N ARG A 233 5.88 -5.02 26.02
CA ARG A 233 5.59 -5.97 24.94
C ARG A 233 5.26 -5.20 23.67
N TRP A 234 6.18 -5.19 22.72
CA TRP A 234 6.03 -4.53 21.44
C TRP A 234 5.59 -5.53 20.38
N VAL A 235 4.37 -5.36 19.85
CA VAL A 235 3.97 -6.03 18.61
C VAL A 235 4.70 -5.34 17.48
N LEU A 236 5.59 -6.07 16.82
CA LEU A 236 6.46 -5.52 15.79
C LEU A 236 5.59 -5.00 14.63
N PRO A 237 5.78 -3.74 14.20
CA PRO A 237 5.08 -3.13 13.08
C PRO A 237 5.68 -3.59 11.74
N ALA A 238 5.29 -2.94 10.64
CA ALA A 238 5.89 -3.19 9.33
C ALA A 238 7.41 -2.93 9.35
N ASP A 239 8.11 -3.60 8.42
CA ASP A 239 9.56 -3.55 8.32
C ASP A 239 10.07 -2.11 8.14
N GLY A 240 11.19 -1.80 8.79
CA GLY A 240 11.77 -0.45 8.78
C GLY A 240 12.70 -0.16 9.96
N GLY A 241 13.34 1.01 9.93
CA GLY A 241 14.16 1.51 11.03
C GLY A 241 13.31 2.23 12.08
N TYR A 242 13.57 1.93 13.36
CA TYR A 242 12.85 2.53 14.49
C TYR A 242 13.83 3.05 15.54
N THR A 243 13.55 4.23 16.09
CA THR A 243 14.23 4.74 17.29
C THR A 243 13.37 4.45 18.51
N LEU A 244 13.90 3.68 19.44
CA LEU A 244 13.28 3.41 20.74
C LEU A 244 13.86 4.39 21.77
N SER A 245 13.02 5.13 22.47
CA SER A 245 13.41 6.07 23.53
C SER A 245 12.68 5.73 24.82
N VAL A 246 13.25 6.01 25.99
CA VAL A 246 12.54 5.82 27.27
C VAL A 246 12.59 7.08 28.12
N ARG A 247 11.44 7.46 28.68
CA ARG A 247 11.34 8.53 29.67
C ARG A 247 10.51 8.05 30.86
N ALA A 248 10.75 8.65 32.01
CA ALA A 248 9.96 8.44 33.20
C ALA A 248 9.59 9.77 33.84
N ARG A 249 8.49 9.75 34.57
CA ARG A 249 8.00 10.87 35.37
C ARG A 249 7.87 10.40 36.81
N ASP A 250 8.30 11.22 37.76
CA ASP A 250 8.05 10.98 39.18
C ASP A 250 6.65 11.49 39.61
N GLN A 251 6.31 11.34 40.88
CA GLN A 251 5.02 11.80 41.42
C GLN A 251 4.93 13.33 41.54
N ALA A 252 6.06 14.05 41.59
CA ALA A 252 6.13 15.50 41.59
C ALA A 252 6.09 16.12 40.18
N GLY A 253 6.13 15.28 39.15
CA GLY A 253 5.99 15.67 37.76
C GLY A 253 7.31 15.91 37.03
N ASN A 254 8.47 15.73 37.66
CA ASN A 254 9.75 15.88 37.01
C ASN A 254 9.91 14.78 35.97
N LEU A 255 10.25 15.17 34.74
CA LEU A 255 10.44 14.27 33.61
C LEU A 255 11.92 14.02 33.41
N THR A 256 12.29 12.79 33.06
CA THR A 256 13.66 12.42 32.68
C THR A 256 14.28 13.46 31.75
N VAL A 257 15.43 14.01 32.17
CA VAL A 257 16.12 15.12 31.47
C VAL A 257 16.83 14.64 30.21
N THR A 258 17.36 13.42 30.20
CA THR A 258 18.03 12.82 29.04
C THR A 258 17.49 11.41 28.85
N ALA A 259 16.57 11.26 27.89
CA ALA A 259 16.02 9.95 27.56
C ALA A 259 17.10 9.06 26.94
N ALA A 260 17.26 7.85 27.45
CA ALA A 260 18.06 6.84 26.77
C ALA A 260 17.34 6.42 25.48
N SER A 261 18.10 6.25 24.39
CA SER A 261 17.56 5.78 23.11
C SER A 261 18.46 4.76 22.41
N VAL A 262 17.85 3.89 21.62
CA VAL A 262 18.51 2.90 20.76
C VAL A 262 17.83 2.86 19.40
N ASN A 263 18.60 2.72 18.33
CA ASN A 263 18.07 2.50 16.98
C ASN A 263 17.99 0.99 16.72
N VAL A 264 16.91 0.51 16.13
CA VAL A 264 16.71 -0.90 15.76
C VAL A 264 16.10 -1.00 14.36
N VAL A 265 16.20 -2.17 13.76
CA VAL A 265 15.55 -2.48 12.49
C VAL A 265 14.51 -3.57 12.74
N VAL A 266 13.27 -3.35 12.34
CA VAL A 266 12.25 -4.40 12.30
C VAL A 266 12.31 -5.03 10.92
N ASN A 267 12.47 -6.35 10.87
CA ASN A 267 12.43 -7.13 9.65
C ASN A 267 11.72 -8.46 9.95
N GLN A 268 10.46 -8.55 9.56
CA GLN A 268 9.62 -9.75 9.69
C GLN A 268 9.50 -10.54 8.38
N THR A 269 9.99 -9.99 7.28
CA THR A 269 9.90 -10.62 5.97
C THR A 269 11.04 -11.61 5.79
N PRO A 270 10.79 -12.91 5.58
CA PRO A 270 11.86 -13.86 5.28
C PRO A 270 12.58 -13.49 3.99
N PRO A 271 13.90 -13.68 3.90
CA PRO A 271 14.65 -13.42 2.68
C PRO A 271 14.19 -14.36 1.58
N VAL A 272 14.34 -13.98 0.32
CA VAL A 272 14.05 -14.86 -0.81
C VAL A 272 14.94 -16.11 -0.75
N ALA A 273 14.34 -17.30 -0.93
CA ALA A 273 15.09 -18.55 -0.98
C ALA A 273 16.07 -18.55 -2.15
N ILE A 274 17.23 -19.17 -1.98
CA ILE A 274 18.16 -19.38 -3.09
C ILE A 274 17.52 -20.25 -4.19
N THR A 275 18.05 -20.14 -5.40
CA THR A 275 17.63 -20.98 -6.53
C THR A 275 18.82 -21.74 -7.10
N GLN A 276 18.54 -22.74 -7.94
CA GLN A 276 19.56 -23.54 -8.63
C GLN A 276 20.55 -24.27 -7.70
N THR A 277 20.05 -24.84 -6.60
CA THR A 277 20.86 -25.73 -5.74
C THR A 277 21.37 -26.90 -6.58
N ALA A 278 22.69 -27.01 -6.68
CA ALA A 278 23.36 -28.12 -7.33
C ALA A 278 24.38 -28.71 -6.36
N VAL A 279 24.48 -30.04 -6.34
CA VAL A 279 25.46 -30.76 -5.53
C VAL A 279 26.26 -31.65 -6.47
N PHE A 280 27.57 -31.65 -6.29
CA PHE A 280 28.48 -32.48 -7.07
C PHE A 280 29.62 -32.98 -6.19
N ASP A 281 30.20 -34.10 -6.60
CA ASP A 281 31.44 -34.61 -6.03
C ASP A 281 32.54 -33.54 -6.07
N THR A 282 33.25 -33.35 -4.95
CA THR A 282 34.29 -32.31 -4.88
C THR A 282 35.46 -32.72 -5.79
N PRO A 283 35.91 -31.83 -6.69
CA PRO A 283 37.02 -32.15 -7.58
C PRO A 283 38.32 -32.53 -6.86
N ALA A 284 38.96 -33.61 -7.33
CA ALA A 284 40.33 -34.00 -6.99
C ALA A 284 40.62 -34.20 -5.49
N ASP A 285 39.68 -34.76 -4.74
CA ASP A 285 39.72 -34.84 -3.27
C ASP A 285 39.93 -36.26 -2.70
N ASN A 286 40.11 -37.27 -3.56
CA ASN A 286 40.10 -38.69 -3.22
C ASN A 286 38.77 -39.18 -2.61
N GLY A 287 37.67 -38.46 -2.87
CA GLY A 287 36.38 -38.65 -2.22
C GLY A 287 36.35 -38.15 -0.79
N GLY A 288 35.16 -38.23 -0.19
CA GLY A 288 34.93 -37.75 1.17
C GLY A 288 34.46 -36.30 1.25
N SER A 289 34.27 -35.62 0.11
CA SER A 289 33.66 -34.30 0.07
C SER A 289 32.60 -34.16 -1.03
N LEU A 290 31.57 -33.37 -0.73
CA LEU A 290 30.56 -32.93 -1.69
C LEU A 290 30.54 -31.40 -1.73
N THR A 291 30.57 -30.84 -2.94
CA THR A 291 30.45 -29.42 -3.16
C THR A 291 28.99 -29.07 -3.45
N VAL A 292 28.43 -28.16 -2.67
CA VAL A 292 27.09 -27.61 -2.84
C VAL A 292 27.24 -26.19 -3.42
N THR A 293 26.53 -25.87 -4.49
CA THR A 293 26.49 -24.54 -5.09
C THR A 293 25.07 -24.06 -5.30
N TRP A 294 24.87 -22.74 -5.31
CA TRP A 294 23.59 -22.11 -5.56
C TRP A 294 23.75 -20.73 -6.19
N SER A 295 22.67 -20.23 -6.80
CA SER A 295 22.55 -18.79 -7.07
C SER A 295 22.21 -18.08 -5.76
N LEU A 296 22.92 -16.99 -5.47
CA LEU A 296 22.66 -16.15 -4.29
C LEU A 296 21.18 -15.75 -4.23
N SER A 297 20.69 -15.51 -3.01
CA SER A 297 19.36 -14.94 -2.82
C SER A 297 19.25 -13.61 -3.58
N ALA A 298 18.07 -13.29 -4.08
CA ALA A 298 17.80 -11.97 -4.65
C ALA A 298 18.02 -10.83 -3.62
N ASP A 299 17.96 -11.16 -2.33
CA ASP A 299 18.20 -10.25 -1.20
C ASP A 299 19.67 -10.22 -0.74
N ASP A 300 20.60 -10.82 -1.50
CA ASP A 300 22.04 -10.81 -1.20
C ASP A 300 22.78 -9.92 -2.22
N GLY A 301 23.05 -8.67 -1.82
CA GLY A 301 23.66 -7.63 -2.67
C GLY A 301 22.65 -6.76 -3.44
N THR A 302 21.40 -7.22 -3.56
CA THR A 302 20.25 -6.49 -4.16
C THR A 302 18.99 -6.75 -3.32
N GLY A 303 17.81 -6.30 -3.77
CA GLY A 303 16.56 -6.55 -3.03
C GLY A 303 16.55 -5.89 -1.66
N ALA A 304 16.15 -6.62 -0.61
CA ALA A 304 16.24 -6.16 0.78
C ALA A 304 17.69 -6.00 1.28
N ASN A 305 18.64 -6.69 0.64
CA ASN A 305 20.07 -6.65 0.92
C ASN A 305 20.43 -6.87 2.41
N ASP A 306 19.78 -7.83 3.03
CA ASP A 306 19.83 -8.10 4.46
C ASP A 306 20.18 -9.55 4.80
N VAL A 307 20.62 -10.34 3.82
CA VAL A 307 21.12 -11.70 4.04
C VAL A 307 22.34 -11.66 4.97
N SER A 308 22.29 -12.45 6.06
CA SER A 308 23.42 -12.64 6.98
C SER A 308 24.29 -13.82 6.58
N GLY A 309 23.71 -14.83 5.94
CA GLY A 309 24.43 -15.97 5.39
C GLY A 309 23.53 -17.13 4.98
N TYR A 310 24.17 -18.27 4.74
CA TYR A 310 23.52 -19.48 4.27
C TYR A 310 23.92 -20.67 5.14
N ALA A 311 22.93 -21.38 5.69
CA ALA A 311 23.15 -22.65 6.38
C ALA A 311 22.93 -23.81 5.42
N VAL A 312 23.90 -24.71 5.32
CA VAL A 312 23.78 -25.91 4.49
C VAL A 312 23.38 -27.08 5.37
N GLU A 313 22.29 -27.73 5.00
CA GLU A 313 21.76 -28.90 5.71
C GLU A 313 21.81 -30.13 4.80
N ARG A 314 22.14 -31.28 5.37
CA ARG A 314 22.30 -32.58 4.71
C ARG A 314 21.48 -33.64 5.41
N ARG A 315 20.96 -34.61 4.67
CA ARG A 315 20.44 -35.88 5.19
C ARG A 315 20.89 -37.05 4.34
N THR A 316 20.94 -38.25 4.92
CA THR A 316 20.86 -39.48 4.11
C THR A 316 19.46 -39.60 3.52
N VAL A 317 19.33 -40.17 2.32
CA VAL A 317 18.03 -40.34 1.66
C VAL A 317 17.01 -41.00 2.61
N GLY A 318 15.87 -40.33 2.83
CA GLY A 318 14.81 -40.77 3.76
C GLY A 318 15.03 -40.44 5.24
N GLY A 319 16.12 -39.77 5.61
CA GLY A 319 16.43 -39.32 6.97
C GLY A 319 15.96 -37.89 7.29
N SER A 320 16.44 -37.35 8.41
CA SER A 320 16.22 -35.95 8.82
C SER A 320 17.40 -35.07 8.43
N PHE A 321 17.12 -33.82 8.06
CA PHE A 321 18.16 -32.82 7.76
C PHE A 321 18.90 -32.42 9.03
N ALA A 322 20.22 -32.31 8.91
CA ALA A 322 21.11 -31.76 9.93
C ALA A 322 22.05 -30.74 9.27
N SER A 323 22.38 -29.66 9.98
CA SER A 323 23.35 -28.67 9.49
C SER A 323 24.74 -29.30 9.37
N VAL A 324 25.40 -29.09 8.23
CA VAL A 324 26.78 -29.50 7.95
C VAL A 324 27.75 -28.31 7.91
N GLY A 325 27.22 -27.09 7.85
CA GLY A 325 28.02 -25.87 7.96
C GLY A 325 27.23 -24.64 7.56
N ASN A 326 27.89 -23.49 7.68
CA ASN A 326 27.34 -22.19 7.31
C ASN A 326 28.39 -21.40 6.52
N VAL A 327 27.94 -20.55 5.61
CA VAL A 327 28.78 -19.57 4.91
C VAL A 327 28.17 -18.17 5.05
N ALA A 328 29.01 -17.15 4.97
CA ALA A 328 28.56 -15.76 5.03
C ALA A 328 27.77 -15.36 3.76
N ALA A 329 27.08 -14.22 3.84
CA ALA A 329 26.47 -13.57 2.68
C ALA A 329 27.50 -13.34 1.55
N GLY A 330 27.04 -13.34 0.30
CA GLY A 330 27.85 -13.25 -0.91
C GLY A 330 28.53 -14.56 -1.34
N VAL A 331 28.43 -15.63 -0.54
CA VAL A 331 29.07 -16.93 -0.83
C VAL A 331 28.03 -17.92 -1.39
N GLY A 332 28.15 -18.24 -2.68
CA GLY A 332 27.24 -19.16 -3.41
C GLY A 332 27.67 -20.62 -3.42
N GLN A 333 28.56 -21.02 -2.51
CA GLN A 333 29.18 -22.34 -2.50
C GLN A 333 29.57 -22.79 -1.09
N PHE A 334 29.44 -24.08 -0.83
CA PHE A 334 29.94 -24.74 0.38
C PHE A 334 30.56 -26.11 0.04
N ILE A 335 31.64 -26.47 0.74
CA ILE A 335 32.32 -27.76 0.58
C ILE A 335 32.06 -28.58 1.85
N ASP A 336 31.25 -29.62 1.74
CA ASP A 336 30.99 -30.57 2.81
C ASP A 336 32.06 -31.67 2.81
N SER A 337 33.19 -31.37 3.45
CA SER A 337 34.32 -32.30 3.68
C SER A 337 34.04 -33.40 4.72
N SER A 338 32.80 -33.51 5.19
CA SER A 338 32.37 -34.56 6.12
C SER A 338 31.55 -35.66 5.44
N ALA A 339 31.37 -35.58 4.12
CA ALA A 339 30.63 -36.58 3.36
C ALA A 339 31.36 -37.93 3.39
N VAL A 340 30.62 -39.04 3.53
CA VAL A 340 31.23 -40.38 3.46
C VAL A 340 31.17 -40.88 2.03
N THR A 341 32.34 -41.27 1.48
CA THR A 341 32.47 -41.86 0.14
C THR A 341 31.47 -43.00 -0.08
N GLY A 342 30.72 -42.94 -1.18
CA GLY A 342 29.71 -43.94 -1.55
C GLY A 342 28.35 -43.83 -0.84
N THR A 343 28.16 -42.91 0.11
CA THR A 343 26.88 -42.69 0.80
C THR A 343 26.02 -41.66 0.08
N LEU A 344 24.74 -41.96 -0.19
CA LEU A 344 23.81 -41.04 -0.83
C LEU A 344 23.24 -40.01 0.16
N TYR A 345 23.45 -38.73 -0.16
CA TYR A 345 22.98 -37.59 0.59
C TYR A 345 22.07 -36.68 -0.26
N GLU A 346 21.11 -36.06 0.41
CA GLU A 346 20.31 -34.95 -0.13
C GLU A 346 20.63 -33.68 0.68
N TYR A 347 20.70 -32.54 0.01
CA TYR A 347 21.03 -31.25 0.61
C TYR A 347 19.89 -30.25 0.44
N ARG A 348 19.83 -29.28 1.35
CA ARG A 348 19.10 -28.03 1.17
C ARG A 348 19.91 -26.89 1.76
N VAL A 349 19.69 -25.69 1.25
CA VAL A 349 20.32 -24.47 1.74
C VAL A 349 19.24 -23.60 2.38
N ILE A 350 19.54 -23.06 3.55
CA ILE A 350 18.66 -22.16 4.28
C ILE A 350 19.25 -20.75 4.18
N THR A 351 18.53 -19.85 3.51
CA THR A 351 18.87 -18.43 3.52
C THR A 351 18.50 -17.84 4.88
N LEU A 352 19.44 -17.12 5.51
CA LEU A 352 19.25 -16.42 6.77
C LEU A 352 19.42 -14.92 6.52
N ASP A 353 18.49 -14.10 7.03
CA ASP A 353 18.69 -12.65 7.08
C ASP A 353 19.34 -12.21 8.40
N GLN A 354 19.57 -10.91 8.58
CA GLN A 354 20.14 -10.32 9.78
C GLN A 354 19.22 -10.40 11.00
N ALA A 355 17.90 -10.53 10.81
CA ALA A 355 16.93 -10.75 11.88
C ALA A 355 16.78 -12.24 12.27
N GLY A 356 17.36 -13.14 11.48
CA GLY A 356 17.29 -14.59 11.67
C GLY A 356 16.06 -15.26 11.03
N ASN A 357 15.32 -14.56 10.16
CA ASN A 357 14.28 -15.19 9.36
C ASN A 357 14.91 -16.18 8.37
N ARG A 358 14.14 -17.22 8.03
CA ARG A 358 14.65 -18.39 7.31
C ARG A 358 13.79 -18.69 6.09
N SER A 359 14.45 -18.96 4.97
CA SER A 359 13.80 -19.48 3.77
C SER A 359 14.53 -20.71 3.26
N GLU A 360 13.78 -21.76 2.93
CA GLU A 360 14.33 -23.05 2.52
C GLU A 360 14.43 -23.15 1.00
N SER A 361 15.56 -23.66 0.50
CA SER A 361 15.67 -24.05 -0.90
C SER A 361 14.89 -25.32 -1.21
N ALA A 362 14.71 -25.61 -2.49
CA ALA A 362 14.39 -26.97 -2.94
C ALA A 362 15.47 -27.97 -2.47
N VAL A 363 15.06 -29.21 -2.21
CA VAL A 363 15.96 -30.31 -1.86
C VAL A 363 16.69 -30.79 -3.11
N SER A 364 18.01 -31.03 -3.01
CA SER A 364 18.82 -31.56 -4.10
C SER A 364 18.46 -33.00 -4.44
N GLU A 365 18.87 -33.46 -5.62
CA GLU A 365 18.92 -34.89 -5.89
C GLU A 365 19.92 -35.61 -4.95
N ALA A 366 19.73 -36.92 -4.79
CA ALA A 366 20.59 -37.76 -3.98
C ALA A 366 21.95 -38.00 -4.66
N ILE A 367 23.05 -37.73 -3.96
CA ILE A 367 24.41 -37.84 -4.51
C ILE A 367 25.40 -38.38 -3.47
N ALA A 368 26.45 -39.06 -3.94
CA ALA A 368 27.52 -39.59 -3.10
C ALA A 368 28.88 -39.02 -3.50
N ALA A 369 29.76 -38.79 -2.52
CA ALA A 369 31.17 -38.49 -2.78
C ALA A 369 31.89 -39.73 -3.33
N ILE A 370 32.85 -39.55 -4.22
CA ILE A 370 33.62 -40.63 -4.85
C ILE A 370 35.10 -40.26 -5.01
N ASP A 371 35.98 -41.25 -5.09
CA ASP A 371 37.39 -41.00 -5.40
C ASP A 371 37.57 -40.77 -6.92
N ASN A 372 37.88 -39.53 -7.28
CA ASN A 372 38.07 -39.06 -8.65
C ASN A 372 39.55 -38.76 -9.00
N THR A 373 40.51 -39.24 -8.18
CA THR A 373 41.96 -38.90 -8.31
C THR A 373 42.84 -40.04 -8.78
N ALA A 374 42.25 -41.13 -9.25
CA ALA A 374 42.99 -42.32 -9.63
C ALA A 374 44.13 -41.98 -10.61
N VAL A 375 45.38 -42.10 -10.15
CA VAL A 375 46.61 -41.79 -10.92
C VAL A 375 46.82 -42.69 -12.16
N SER A 376 45.96 -43.68 -12.36
CA SER A 376 45.95 -44.55 -13.54
C SER A 376 44.86 -44.19 -14.55
N ASP A 377 44.07 -43.15 -14.31
CA ASP A 377 43.05 -42.71 -15.26
C ASP A 377 43.67 -41.99 -16.46
N THR A 378 43.43 -42.53 -17.64
CA THR A 378 43.92 -42.02 -18.92
C THR A 378 42.79 -41.63 -19.88
N THR A 379 41.53 -41.63 -19.41
CA THR A 379 40.36 -41.40 -20.25
C THR A 379 39.69 -40.12 -19.80
N ALA A 380 39.51 -39.17 -20.73
CA ALA A 380 38.74 -37.97 -20.40
C ALA A 380 37.25 -38.31 -20.16
N PRO A 381 36.53 -37.50 -19.36
CA PRO A 381 35.10 -37.66 -19.18
C PRO A 381 34.38 -37.52 -20.52
N GLU A 382 33.21 -38.13 -20.67
CA GLU A 382 32.47 -38.04 -21.94
C GLU A 382 32.20 -36.59 -22.31
N ASP A 383 32.21 -36.28 -23.61
CA ASP A 383 31.91 -34.95 -24.08
C ASP A 383 30.48 -34.51 -23.73
N VAL A 384 30.26 -33.19 -23.69
CA VAL A 384 28.90 -32.64 -23.76
C VAL A 384 28.22 -33.09 -25.06
N THR A 385 26.90 -32.98 -25.17
CA THR A 385 26.20 -33.29 -26.43
C THR A 385 25.26 -32.16 -26.82
N GLY A 386 24.80 -32.12 -28.07
CA GLY A 386 23.81 -31.12 -28.50
C GLY A 386 24.27 -29.66 -28.40
N LEU A 387 25.58 -29.38 -28.49
CA LEU A 387 26.08 -28.01 -28.49
C LEU A 387 25.50 -27.24 -29.69
N SER A 388 24.85 -26.13 -29.38
CA SER A 388 24.27 -25.21 -30.34
C SER A 388 24.70 -23.78 -30.02
N GLY A 389 24.81 -22.95 -31.05
CA GLY A 389 25.11 -21.53 -30.94
C GLY A 389 24.04 -20.72 -31.64
N THR A 390 23.27 -19.94 -30.88
CA THR A 390 22.26 -19.03 -31.39
C THR A 390 22.89 -17.65 -31.58
N PRO A 391 23.13 -17.19 -32.83
CA PRO A 391 23.70 -15.87 -33.07
C PRO A 391 22.67 -14.79 -32.72
N GLY A 392 23.18 -13.68 -32.18
CA GLY A 392 22.45 -12.43 -31.99
C GLY A 392 23.23 -11.25 -32.57
N ASN A 393 22.79 -10.03 -32.24
CA ASN A 393 23.49 -8.81 -32.62
C ASN A 393 24.72 -8.60 -31.70
N GLY A 394 25.91 -8.96 -32.19
CA GLY A 394 27.18 -8.82 -31.47
C GLY A 394 27.41 -9.85 -30.35
N PHE A 395 26.66 -10.96 -30.35
CA PHE A 395 26.83 -12.06 -29.39
C PHE A 395 26.44 -13.42 -29.98
N VAL A 396 26.83 -14.50 -29.31
CA VAL A 396 26.34 -15.88 -29.53
C VAL A 396 25.95 -16.47 -28.18
N TYR A 397 24.73 -16.97 -28.08
CA TYR A 397 24.29 -17.77 -26.93
C TYR A 397 24.56 -19.26 -27.21
N LEU A 398 25.42 -19.86 -26.41
CA LEU A 398 25.75 -21.28 -26.49
C LEU A 398 24.86 -22.08 -25.54
N SER A 399 24.35 -23.23 -25.97
CA SER A 399 23.65 -24.19 -25.10
C SER A 399 23.99 -25.62 -25.48
N TRP A 400 24.01 -26.53 -24.50
CA TRP A 400 24.35 -27.94 -24.70
C TRP A 400 23.72 -28.85 -23.63
N THR A 401 23.56 -30.11 -23.99
CA THR A 401 23.27 -31.21 -23.07
C THR A 401 24.55 -31.57 -22.30
N PRO A 402 24.46 -31.80 -20.98
CA PRO A 402 25.62 -32.14 -20.15
C PRO A 402 26.35 -33.38 -20.64
N SER A 403 27.62 -33.48 -20.24
CA SER A 403 28.30 -34.76 -20.21
C SER A 403 27.50 -35.76 -19.39
N VAL A 404 27.50 -37.02 -19.84
CA VAL A 404 26.92 -38.14 -19.11
C VAL A 404 27.69 -38.39 -17.81
N ASP A 405 28.98 -38.03 -17.78
CA ASP A 405 29.86 -38.15 -16.61
C ASP A 405 29.74 -39.53 -15.96
N SER A 406 29.87 -40.59 -16.77
CA SER A 406 29.48 -41.95 -16.34
C SER A 406 30.44 -42.52 -15.28
N ALA A 407 31.72 -42.16 -15.40
CA ALA A 407 32.76 -42.42 -14.41
C ALA A 407 32.72 -41.43 -13.22
N ARG A 408 31.92 -40.36 -13.33
CA ARG A 408 31.72 -39.30 -12.34
C ARG A 408 32.98 -38.49 -12.00
N ASP A 409 33.98 -38.53 -12.88
CA ASP A 409 35.29 -37.90 -12.77
C ASP A 409 35.37 -36.50 -13.42
N LEU A 410 34.29 -36.00 -14.03
CA LEU A 410 34.22 -34.65 -14.57
C LEU A 410 34.45 -33.61 -13.47
N VAL A 411 35.43 -32.72 -13.66
CA VAL A 411 35.69 -31.62 -12.71
C VAL A 411 35.44 -30.24 -13.31
N ASP A 412 35.50 -30.09 -14.62
CA ASP A 412 35.34 -28.81 -15.28
C ASP A 412 34.87 -28.96 -16.73
N GLN A 413 34.15 -27.95 -17.22
CA GLN A 413 33.87 -27.78 -18.65
C GLN A 413 34.62 -26.55 -19.15
N ARG A 414 35.13 -26.62 -20.37
CA ARG A 414 36.07 -25.64 -20.93
C ARG A 414 35.55 -25.10 -22.26
N LEU A 415 35.38 -23.79 -22.38
CA LEU A 415 34.98 -23.10 -23.60
C LEU A 415 36.19 -22.50 -24.32
N ASP A 416 36.38 -22.89 -25.58
CA ASP A 416 37.34 -22.27 -26.48
C ASP A 416 36.61 -21.50 -27.58
N VAL A 417 37.16 -20.35 -27.99
CA VAL A 417 36.63 -19.53 -29.08
C VAL A 417 37.73 -19.31 -30.12
N SER A 418 37.39 -19.46 -31.40
CA SER A 418 38.30 -19.27 -32.53
C SER A 418 37.67 -18.34 -33.58
N THR A 419 38.49 -17.45 -34.13
CA THR A 419 38.14 -16.51 -35.20
C THR A 419 38.70 -16.92 -36.56
N ASP A 420 39.54 -17.95 -36.62
CA ASP A 420 40.28 -18.40 -37.81
C ASP A 420 39.93 -19.85 -38.21
N GLY A 421 38.71 -20.28 -37.88
CA GLY A 421 38.20 -21.60 -38.25
C GLY A 421 38.78 -22.75 -37.44
N GLY A 422 39.31 -22.48 -36.24
CA GLY A 422 39.88 -23.47 -35.32
C GLY A 422 41.39 -23.66 -35.44
N ALA A 423 42.08 -22.82 -36.23
CA ALA A 423 43.54 -22.87 -36.37
C ALA A 423 44.23 -22.33 -35.11
N THR A 424 43.66 -21.30 -34.49
CA THR A 424 44.05 -20.79 -33.17
C THR A 424 42.81 -20.61 -32.28
N TRP A 425 43.00 -20.75 -30.97
CA TRP A 425 41.97 -20.64 -29.96
C TRP A 425 42.36 -19.54 -28.95
N GLY A 426 41.46 -18.57 -28.72
CA GLY A 426 41.59 -17.56 -27.65
C GLY A 426 42.45 -16.32 -27.95
N SER A 427 42.65 -15.93 -29.21
CA SER A 427 43.61 -14.86 -29.57
C SER A 427 43.03 -13.42 -29.71
N ALA A 428 41.71 -13.17 -29.67
CA ALA A 428 41.16 -11.81 -29.82
C ALA A 428 39.77 -11.53 -29.18
N GLY A 429 39.77 -11.01 -27.93
CA GLY A 429 38.79 -10.08 -27.31
C GLY A 429 37.38 -10.56 -26.85
N PRO A 430 36.75 -9.96 -25.78
CA PRO A 430 37.23 -8.88 -24.91
C PRO A 430 37.67 -9.30 -23.49
N THR A 431 37.42 -10.51 -22.99
CA THR A 431 38.02 -11.02 -21.73
C THR A 431 38.21 -12.53 -21.79
N PHE A 432 39.43 -12.98 -22.12
CA PHE A 432 39.83 -14.39 -22.07
C PHE A 432 41.19 -14.50 -21.35
N ASN A 433 41.18 -14.66 -20.02
CA ASN A 433 42.39 -14.88 -19.22
C ASN A 433 42.46 -16.36 -18.82
N ASP A 434 43.53 -17.14 -18.96
CA ASP A 434 44.87 -16.95 -19.50
C ASP A 434 45.19 -18.23 -20.33
N ALA A 435 45.66 -18.07 -21.57
CA ALA A 435 46.10 -19.16 -22.47
C ALA A 435 45.04 -20.11 -23.10
N GLY A 436 43.88 -19.56 -23.52
CA GLY A 436 43.12 -20.10 -24.66
C GLY A 436 41.81 -20.84 -24.38
N SER A 437 41.42 -21.04 -23.11
CA SER A 437 40.20 -21.76 -22.74
C SER A 437 39.56 -21.22 -21.45
N LEU A 438 38.29 -20.82 -21.52
CA LEU A 438 37.49 -20.33 -20.39
C LEU A 438 36.94 -21.51 -19.58
N SER A 439 37.16 -21.51 -18.25
CA SER A 439 36.49 -22.46 -17.35
C SER A 439 35.02 -22.08 -17.18
N LEU A 440 34.14 -23.04 -17.40
CA LEU A 440 32.68 -22.91 -17.25
C LEU A 440 32.17 -23.58 -15.97
N GLY A 441 32.97 -24.46 -15.36
CA GLY A 441 32.56 -25.30 -14.24
C GLY A 441 31.79 -26.56 -14.69
N LYS A 442 31.77 -27.58 -13.83
CA LYS A 442 31.11 -28.88 -14.07
C LYS A 442 29.62 -28.78 -14.42
N ALA A 443 28.90 -27.81 -13.84
CA ALA A 443 27.45 -27.71 -13.96
C ALA A 443 26.94 -26.86 -15.13
N ALA A 444 27.82 -26.20 -15.90
CA ALA A 444 27.39 -25.32 -16.98
C ALA A 444 26.60 -26.09 -18.07
N ARG A 445 25.57 -25.41 -18.61
CA ARG A 445 24.67 -25.90 -19.68
C ARG A 445 24.55 -24.92 -20.83
N SER A 446 24.99 -23.69 -20.61
CA SER A 446 24.91 -22.59 -21.55
C SER A 446 25.90 -21.50 -21.17
N TYR A 447 26.24 -20.65 -22.13
CA TYR A 447 27.09 -19.48 -21.90
C TYR A 447 26.81 -18.41 -22.97
N LEU A 448 26.71 -17.14 -22.56
CA LEU A 448 26.53 -16.01 -23.49
C LEU A 448 27.89 -15.41 -23.82
N VAL A 449 28.33 -15.55 -25.07
CA VAL A 449 29.56 -14.91 -25.56
C VAL A 449 29.20 -13.56 -26.18
N GLN A 450 29.59 -12.46 -25.52
CA GLN A 450 29.28 -11.08 -25.96
C GLN A 450 30.51 -10.38 -26.55
N GLY A 451 30.29 -9.22 -27.18
CA GLY A 451 31.36 -8.38 -27.74
C GLY A 451 31.91 -8.89 -29.07
N LEU A 452 31.14 -9.73 -29.77
CA LEU A 452 31.51 -10.30 -31.06
C LEU A 452 31.21 -9.32 -32.20
N SER A 453 31.94 -9.42 -33.31
CA SER A 453 31.71 -8.61 -34.50
C SER A 453 30.69 -9.28 -35.43
N ASN A 454 29.63 -8.56 -35.79
CA ASN A 454 28.65 -9.05 -36.76
C ASN A 454 29.30 -9.37 -38.11
N GLY A 455 28.83 -10.42 -38.77
CA GLY A 455 29.36 -10.90 -40.06
C GLY A 455 30.66 -11.70 -39.95
N THR A 456 31.28 -11.77 -38.77
CA THR A 456 32.46 -12.62 -38.52
C THR A 456 32.00 -13.98 -37.99
N THR A 457 32.44 -15.08 -38.62
CA THR A 457 32.14 -16.43 -38.14
C THR A 457 33.11 -16.82 -37.04
N TYR A 458 32.57 -17.22 -35.89
CA TYR A 458 33.32 -17.74 -34.76
C TYR A 458 33.07 -19.25 -34.63
N LYS A 459 34.11 -19.99 -34.30
CA LYS A 459 34.04 -21.42 -33.94
C LYS A 459 34.19 -21.55 -32.44
N PHE A 460 33.24 -22.24 -31.80
CA PHE A 460 33.21 -22.48 -30.36
C PHE A 460 33.45 -23.96 -30.10
N ARG A 461 34.21 -24.29 -29.04
CA ARG A 461 34.43 -25.67 -28.60
C ARG A 461 34.16 -25.79 -27.11
N VAL A 462 33.30 -26.73 -26.70
CA VAL A 462 33.12 -27.09 -25.28
C VAL A 462 33.77 -28.45 -25.03
N ARG A 463 34.72 -28.51 -24.10
CA ARG A 463 35.46 -29.72 -23.67
C ARG A 463 35.16 -30.07 -22.22
N THR A 464 35.23 -31.33 -21.89
CA THR A 464 35.23 -31.84 -20.52
C THR A 464 36.64 -32.12 -20.04
N ARG A 465 36.86 -31.97 -18.73
CA ARG A 465 38.15 -32.12 -18.07
C ARG A 465 37.97 -32.93 -16.78
N ASP A 466 38.87 -33.86 -16.51
CA ASP A 466 38.96 -34.60 -15.24
C ASP A 466 40.02 -34.02 -14.27
N ALA A 467 40.20 -34.69 -13.14
CA ALA A 467 41.18 -34.40 -12.10
C ALA A 467 42.55 -35.09 -12.28
N ALA A 468 42.77 -35.86 -13.35
CA ALA A 468 44.01 -36.63 -13.51
C ALA A 468 45.25 -35.70 -13.58
N ALA A 469 46.44 -36.27 -13.36
CA ALA A 469 47.71 -35.54 -13.41
C ALA A 469 48.68 -36.22 -14.40
N PRO A 470 48.82 -35.72 -15.65
CA PRO A 470 48.15 -34.55 -16.22
C PRO A 470 46.66 -34.80 -16.52
N ALA A 471 45.85 -33.73 -16.50
CA ALA A 471 44.39 -33.85 -16.70
C ALA A 471 44.06 -34.29 -18.12
N ASN A 472 43.14 -35.24 -18.25
CA ASN A 472 42.62 -35.61 -19.56
C ASN A 472 41.54 -34.61 -19.97
N LEU A 473 41.64 -34.16 -21.22
CA LEU A 473 40.67 -33.27 -21.86
C LEU A 473 40.01 -34.03 -22.99
N SER A 474 38.69 -33.95 -23.08
CA SER A 474 37.96 -34.51 -24.20
C SER A 474 38.31 -33.80 -25.52
N ALA A 475 37.91 -34.41 -26.62
CA ALA A 475 38.07 -33.80 -27.94
C ALA A 475 37.27 -32.50 -28.06
N GLY A 476 36.11 -32.44 -27.40
CA GLY A 476 35.21 -31.28 -27.38
C GLY A 476 34.19 -31.31 -28.50
N VAL A 477 33.01 -30.77 -28.23
CA VAL A 477 31.98 -30.53 -29.26
C VAL A 477 32.14 -29.13 -29.83
N LEU A 478 32.00 -29.02 -31.15
CA LEU A 478 32.22 -27.80 -31.92
C LEU A 478 30.90 -27.22 -32.45
N VAL A 479 30.80 -25.90 -32.49
CA VAL A 479 29.74 -25.20 -33.24
C VAL A 479 30.29 -23.92 -33.88
N ASP A 480 29.84 -23.63 -35.10
CA ASP A 480 30.13 -22.36 -35.78
C ASP A 480 28.92 -21.45 -35.66
N ALA A 481 29.14 -20.16 -35.38
CA ALA A 481 28.08 -19.16 -35.39
C ALA A 481 28.60 -17.81 -35.87
N THR A 482 27.75 -17.11 -36.63
CA THR A 482 28.03 -15.78 -37.19
C THR A 482 27.01 -14.80 -36.61
N PRO A 483 27.38 -13.96 -35.63
CA PRO A 483 26.54 -12.87 -35.15
C PRO A 483 26.06 -11.99 -36.31
N SER A 484 24.83 -11.51 -36.22
CA SER A 484 24.26 -10.61 -37.22
C SER A 484 23.22 -9.69 -36.58
N ALA A 485 23.13 -8.47 -37.08
CA ALA A 485 22.05 -7.55 -36.75
C ALA A 485 20.67 -8.11 -37.17
N THR A 486 20.64 -9.01 -38.17
CA THR A 486 19.42 -9.64 -38.69
C THR A 486 19.09 -10.97 -38.04
N ALA A 487 19.89 -11.46 -37.07
CA ALA A 487 19.71 -12.79 -36.50
C ALA A 487 18.40 -12.92 -35.70
N VAL A 488 17.59 -13.93 -36.02
CA VAL A 488 16.31 -14.21 -35.36
C VAL A 488 16.08 -15.71 -35.18
N THR A 489 15.38 -16.08 -34.11
CA THR A 489 14.80 -17.41 -33.90
C THR A 489 13.31 -17.37 -34.23
N ASN A 490 12.88 -18.03 -35.30
CA ASN A 490 11.45 -18.05 -35.67
C ASN A 490 10.66 -18.97 -34.74
N VAL A 491 9.54 -18.47 -34.22
CA VAL A 491 8.62 -19.21 -33.34
C VAL A 491 7.17 -19.04 -33.80
N SER A 492 6.34 -20.05 -33.60
CA SER A 492 4.89 -20.05 -33.83
C SER A 492 4.27 -21.33 -33.25
N GLY A 493 2.93 -21.38 -33.16
CA GLY A 493 2.20 -22.58 -32.76
C GLY A 493 2.13 -22.80 -31.25
N ALA A 494 1.83 -24.03 -30.85
CA ALA A 494 1.64 -24.38 -29.44
C ALA A 494 2.98 -24.62 -28.73
N ILE A 495 3.14 -24.03 -27.54
CA ILE A 495 4.16 -24.39 -26.55
C ILE A 495 3.48 -25.35 -25.57
N GLY A 496 3.78 -26.64 -25.73
CA GLY A 496 3.14 -27.75 -25.00
C GLY A 496 3.97 -28.31 -23.84
N THR A 497 5.20 -27.84 -23.65
CA THR A 497 6.11 -28.25 -22.57
C THR A 497 6.86 -27.05 -22.04
N ASP A 498 7.34 -27.13 -20.79
CA ASP A 498 8.10 -26.06 -20.17
C ASP A 498 9.26 -25.64 -21.07
N THR A 499 9.30 -24.35 -21.39
CA THR A 499 10.21 -23.80 -22.40
C THR A 499 10.92 -22.59 -21.83
N THR A 500 12.19 -22.42 -22.16
CA THR A 500 12.94 -21.20 -21.84
C THR A 500 13.37 -20.53 -23.14
N TRP A 501 13.00 -19.27 -23.30
CA TRP A 501 13.61 -18.39 -24.29
C TRP A 501 14.81 -17.70 -23.65
N ALA A 502 15.99 -18.14 -24.05
CA ALA A 502 17.27 -17.55 -23.67
C ALA A 502 17.58 -16.29 -24.49
N ALA A 503 18.73 -15.65 -24.23
CA ALA A 503 19.15 -14.42 -24.91
C ALA A 503 19.05 -14.50 -26.46
N GLY A 504 18.47 -13.47 -27.08
CA GLY A 504 18.24 -13.45 -28.52
C GLY A 504 17.03 -12.63 -28.95
N VAL A 505 16.82 -12.58 -30.27
CA VAL A 505 15.59 -12.08 -30.88
C VAL A 505 14.72 -13.26 -31.31
N TYR A 506 13.48 -13.33 -30.83
CA TYR A 506 12.49 -14.33 -31.23
C TYR A 506 11.47 -13.68 -32.15
N ARG A 507 11.38 -14.16 -33.39
CA ARG A 507 10.39 -13.67 -34.35
C ARG A 507 9.15 -14.54 -34.31
N VAL A 508 8.04 -13.97 -33.86
CA VAL A 508 6.72 -14.62 -33.88
C VAL A 508 6.17 -14.55 -35.30
N THR A 509 6.23 -15.69 -36.00
CA THR A 509 5.87 -15.79 -37.42
C THR A 509 4.39 -16.11 -37.65
N GLY A 510 3.74 -16.64 -36.62
CA GLY A 510 2.31 -16.94 -36.53
C GLY A 510 1.91 -17.01 -35.05
N ASN A 511 0.61 -17.08 -34.75
CA ASN A 511 0.13 -17.06 -33.37
C ASN A 511 0.80 -18.12 -32.49
N ILE A 512 1.06 -17.76 -31.24
CA ILE A 512 1.57 -18.68 -30.22
C ILE A 512 0.45 -19.01 -29.23
N THR A 513 0.40 -20.26 -28.78
CA THR A 513 -0.45 -20.67 -27.65
C THR A 513 0.42 -21.31 -26.59
N LEU A 514 0.54 -20.70 -25.42
CA LEU A 514 1.13 -21.32 -24.24
C LEU A 514 0.07 -22.14 -23.53
N SER A 515 0.21 -23.47 -23.61
CA SER A 515 -0.82 -24.41 -23.13
C SER A 515 -1.00 -24.36 -21.61
N GLY A 516 -2.21 -24.65 -21.12
CA GLY A 516 -2.49 -24.71 -19.69
C GLY A 516 -1.57 -25.69 -18.94
N GLY A 517 -1.10 -25.29 -17.75
CA GLY A 517 -0.16 -26.07 -16.94
C GLY A 517 1.30 -26.02 -17.39
N VAL A 518 1.60 -25.35 -18.51
CA VAL A 518 2.95 -25.19 -19.04
C VAL A 518 3.52 -23.83 -18.65
N ARG A 519 4.84 -23.77 -18.42
CA ARG A 519 5.58 -22.53 -18.17
C ARG A 519 6.44 -22.13 -19.36
N LEU A 520 6.32 -20.87 -19.80
CA LEU A 520 7.32 -20.21 -20.64
C LEU A 520 8.10 -19.22 -19.79
N THR A 521 9.42 -19.41 -19.73
CA THR A 521 10.35 -18.47 -19.08
C THR A 521 11.09 -17.68 -20.14
N ILE A 522 10.99 -16.36 -20.13
CA ILE A 522 11.73 -15.47 -21.02
C ILE A 522 12.78 -14.75 -20.19
N LYS A 523 14.06 -14.95 -20.53
CA LYS A 523 15.19 -14.41 -19.77
C LYS A 523 15.39 -12.90 -20.01
N PRO A 524 16.04 -12.16 -19.09
CA PRO A 524 16.36 -10.75 -19.28
C PRO A 524 17.07 -10.46 -20.60
N GLY A 525 16.73 -9.31 -21.21
CA GLY A 525 17.31 -8.85 -22.48
C GLY A 525 16.77 -9.54 -23.74
N VAL A 526 15.84 -10.49 -23.62
CA VAL A 526 15.19 -11.12 -24.78
C VAL A 526 14.26 -10.14 -25.47
N VAL A 527 14.32 -10.11 -26.80
CA VAL A 527 13.41 -9.32 -27.65
C VAL A 527 12.52 -10.26 -28.44
N VAL A 528 11.21 -10.11 -28.30
CA VAL A 528 10.18 -10.88 -28.99
C VAL A 528 9.51 -9.96 -30.01
N LYS A 529 9.72 -10.25 -31.29
CA LYS A 529 9.26 -9.46 -32.43
C LYS A 529 8.10 -10.14 -33.15
N PHE A 530 6.94 -9.52 -33.14
CA PHE A 530 5.73 -10.07 -33.76
C PHE A 530 5.59 -9.63 -35.22
N ASN A 531 5.34 -10.59 -36.11
CA ASN A 531 4.86 -10.28 -37.47
C ASN A 531 3.48 -9.61 -37.41
N ALA A 532 3.11 -8.95 -38.51
CA ALA A 532 1.82 -8.28 -38.61
C ALA A 532 0.65 -9.23 -38.30
N ASN A 533 -0.32 -8.77 -37.52
CA ASN A 533 -1.55 -9.51 -37.15
C ASN A 533 -1.32 -10.85 -36.43
N THR A 534 -0.18 -11.00 -35.74
CA THR A 534 0.08 -12.15 -34.86
C THR A 534 -0.18 -11.81 -33.40
N GLN A 535 -0.34 -12.85 -32.56
CA GLN A 535 -0.61 -12.70 -31.12
C GLN A 535 -0.14 -13.90 -30.30
N MET A 536 -0.17 -13.75 -28.98
CA MET A 536 0.16 -14.81 -28.04
C MET A 536 -1.02 -15.07 -27.10
N TYR A 537 -1.56 -16.29 -27.13
CA TYR A 537 -2.52 -16.79 -26.15
C TYR A 537 -1.77 -17.47 -25.01
N ILE A 538 -2.05 -17.10 -23.77
CA ILE A 538 -1.38 -17.56 -22.56
C ILE A 538 -2.41 -18.22 -21.65
N ASP A 539 -2.59 -19.55 -21.80
CA ASP A 539 -3.43 -20.35 -20.90
C ASP A 539 -2.60 -20.97 -19.75
N GLY A 540 -1.28 -21.06 -19.94
CA GLY A 540 -0.28 -21.45 -18.95
C GLY A 540 0.39 -20.24 -18.26
N THR A 541 1.58 -20.45 -17.67
CA THR A 541 2.31 -19.42 -16.94
C THR A 541 3.42 -18.78 -17.77
N LEU A 542 3.31 -17.48 -18.05
CA LEU A 542 4.36 -16.68 -18.69
C LEU A 542 5.19 -15.95 -17.63
N LEU A 543 6.48 -16.29 -17.51
CA LEU A 543 7.44 -15.56 -16.69
C LEU A 543 8.34 -14.72 -17.60
N ALA A 544 8.01 -13.44 -17.75
CA ALA A 544 8.80 -12.46 -18.47
C ALA A 544 9.38 -11.46 -17.46
N GLU A 545 10.53 -11.82 -16.90
CA GLU A 545 11.16 -11.08 -15.80
C GLU A 545 12.50 -10.52 -16.30
N GLY A 546 12.46 -9.29 -16.78
CA GLY A 546 13.65 -8.52 -17.12
C GLY A 546 14.32 -7.92 -15.88
N ILE A 547 15.37 -7.16 -16.11
CA ILE A 547 16.03 -6.32 -15.09
C ILE A 547 16.23 -4.91 -15.63
N ALA A 548 16.46 -3.95 -14.74
CA ALA A 548 16.83 -2.59 -15.14
C ALA A 548 18.01 -2.61 -16.14
N GLY A 549 17.82 -1.99 -17.31
CA GLY A 549 18.81 -1.98 -18.40
C GLY A 549 18.80 -3.19 -19.34
N MET A 550 18.17 -4.31 -18.95
CA MET A 550 17.95 -5.48 -19.81
C MET A 550 16.49 -5.95 -19.72
N PRO A 551 15.52 -5.15 -20.19
CA PRO A 551 14.12 -5.53 -20.15
C PRO A 551 13.83 -6.71 -21.07
N VAL A 552 12.76 -7.44 -20.80
CA VAL A 552 12.14 -8.32 -21.81
C VAL A 552 11.25 -7.45 -22.69
N VAL A 553 11.45 -7.49 -24.01
CA VAL A 553 10.75 -6.60 -24.94
C VAL A 553 9.82 -7.40 -25.85
N PHE A 554 8.56 -7.01 -25.92
CA PHE A 554 7.58 -7.48 -26.91
C PHE A 554 7.25 -6.32 -27.86
N THR A 555 7.58 -6.47 -29.15
CA THR A 555 7.48 -5.37 -30.12
C THR A 555 7.12 -5.85 -31.53
N ALA A 556 6.89 -4.92 -32.45
CA ALA A 556 6.69 -5.19 -33.87
C ALA A 556 7.96 -5.71 -34.54
N TYR A 557 7.81 -6.51 -35.59
CA TYR A 557 8.95 -6.98 -36.38
C TYR A 557 9.76 -5.87 -37.07
N THR A 558 9.10 -4.74 -37.34
CA THR A 558 9.69 -3.54 -37.98
C THR A 558 10.20 -2.52 -36.95
N ASP A 559 10.44 -2.93 -35.71
CA ASP A 559 11.00 -2.04 -34.69
C ASP A 559 12.49 -2.31 -34.50
N ASP A 560 13.34 -1.42 -34.98
CA ASP A 560 14.80 -1.58 -34.93
C ASP A 560 15.42 -1.07 -33.64
N SER A 561 14.65 -0.34 -32.83
CA SER A 561 15.16 0.22 -31.57
C SER A 561 15.42 -0.85 -30.49
N TYR A 562 14.93 -2.07 -30.70
CA TYR A 562 15.26 -3.26 -29.91
C TYR A 562 15.66 -4.41 -30.83
N GLY A 563 16.69 -5.18 -30.46
CA GLY A 563 17.11 -6.38 -31.20
C GLY A 563 17.86 -6.13 -32.53
N GLY A 564 17.84 -4.91 -33.07
CA GLY A 564 18.47 -4.53 -34.34
C GLY A 564 17.54 -4.63 -35.55
N ASP A 565 18.09 -4.35 -36.74
CA ASP A 565 17.40 -4.40 -38.05
C ASP A 565 17.14 -5.87 -38.46
N ASN A 566 16.13 -6.49 -37.85
CA ASN A 566 15.80 -7.89 -38.08
C ASN A 566 14.99 -8.14 -39.35
N ASN A 567 14.39 -7.10 -39.94
CA ASN A 567 13.69 -7.12 -41.22
C ASN A 567 14.62 -6.78 -42.42
N GLY A 568 15.82 -6.26 -42.16
CA GLY A 568 16.87 -6.05 -43.16
C GLY A 568 16.55 -4.94 -44.16
N ASP A 569 15.79 -3.93 -43.74
CA ASP A 569 15.40 -2.83 -44.63
C ASP A 569 16.46 -1.70 -44.73
N GLY A 570 17.50 -1.78 -43.89
CA GLY A 570 18.69 -0.94 -43.96
C GLY A 570 18.49 0.49 -43.43
N SER A 571 17.30 0.84 -42.94
CA SER A 571 17.00 2.13 -42.31
C SER A 571 16.52 1.90 -40.88
N ALA A 572 16.82 2.80 -39.95
CA ALA A 572 16.24 2.68 -38.60
C ALA A 572 14.72 2.91 -38.67
N THR A 573 13.95 1.83 -38.55
CA THR A 573 12.49 1.85 -38.55
C THR A 573 11.92 1.71 -37.15
N VAL A 574 10.75 2.33 -36.96
CA VAL A 574 9.92 2.17 -35.77
C VAL A 574 8.67 1.39 -36.15
N GLY A 575 8.16 0.59 -35.21
CA GLY A 575 6.91 -0.12 -35.43
C GLY A 575 5.70 0.82 -35.54
N THR A 576 4.64 0.30 -36.14
CA THR A 576 3.35 0.98 -36.25
C THR A 576 2.43 0.53 -35.10
N PRO A 577 1.78 1.43 -34.33
CA PRO A 577 0.76 1.03 -33.36
C PRO A 577 -0.28 0.09 -33.97
N GLY A 578 -0.55 -1.04 -33.30
CA GLY A 578 -1.48 -2.06 -33.80
C GLY A 578 -0.90 -3.01 -34.87
N TYR A 579 0.42 -3.00 -35.09
CA TYR A 579 1.09 -3.92 -36.00
C TYR A 579 0.78 -5.38 -35.66
N TRP A 580 0.78 -5.70 -34.37
CA TRP A 580 0.39 -7.00 -33.84
C TRP A 580 -0.75 -6.86 -32.83
N TYR A 581 -1.41 -7.97 -32.50
CA TYR A 581 -2.64 -7.90 -31.70
C TYR A 581 -2.36 -7.71 -30.22
N ASN A 582 -2.04 -8.76 -29.46
CA ASN A 582 -1.96 -8.66 -28.00
C ASN A 582 -1.18 -9.84 -27.37
N LEU A 583 -0.89 -9.69 -26.08
CA LEU A 583 -0.68 -10.80 -25.16
C LEU A 583 -2.00 -11.05 -24.44
N GLU A 584 -2.66 -12.18 -24.74
CA GLU A 584 -3.95 -12.55 -24.15
C GLU A 584 -3.77 -13.63 -23.08
N PHE A 585 -4.04 -13.28 -21.82
CA PHE A 585 -3.99 -14.21 -20.68
C PHE A 585 -5.36 -14.84 -20.47
N GLY A 586 -5.44 -16.14 -20.75
CA GLY A 586 -6.66 -16.93 -20.74
C GLY A 586 -6.84 -17.72 -19.45
N GLY A 587 -7.73 -17.25 -18.57
CA GLY A 587 -8.23 -18.08 -17.47
C GLY A 587 -7.32 -18.14 -16.23
N GLY A 588 -7.80 -18.83 -15.18
CA GLY A 588 -7.07 -18.99 -13.92
C GLY A 588 -5.70 -19.66 -14.04
N GLY A 589 -5.46 -20.47 -15.08
CA GLY A 589 -4.17 -21.11 -15.37
C GLY A 589 -3.03 -20.12 -15.68
N ALA A 590 -3.39 -18.91 -16.09
CA ALA A 590 -2.45 -17.83 -16.37
C ALA A 590 -2.10 -16.95 -15.16
N SER A 591 -2.76 -17.15 -14.00
CA SER A 591 -2.58 -16.29 -12.82
C SER A 591 -1.18 -16.32 -12.22
N GLY A 592 -0.37 -17.33 -12.54
CA GLY A 592 1.05 -17.38 -12.17
C GLY A 592 1.96 -16.50 -13.03
N SER A 593 1.41 -15.84 -14.07
CA SER A 593 2.20 -15.05 -15.01
C SER A 593 2.67 -13.73 -14.40
N ARG A 594 3.90 -13.35 -14.75
CA ARG A 594 4.60 -12.18 -14.23
C ARG A 594 5.26 -11.44 -15.38
N LEU A 595 4.94 -10.15 -15.50
CA LEU A 595 5.60 -9.20 -16.40
C LEU A 595 6.32 -8.19 -15.52
N VAL A 596 7.63 -8.37 -15.34
CA VAL A 596 8.48 -7.50 -14.51
C VAL A 596 9.59 -6.92 -15.37
N HIS A 597 9.79 -5.60 -15.34
CA HIS A 597 10.76 -4.92 -16.22
C HIS A 597 10.59 -5.32 -17.68
N THR A 598 9.36 -5.27 -18.15
CA THR A 598 9.01 -5.59 -19.55
C THR A 598 8.69 -4.32 -20.33
N VAL A 599 8.87 -4.38 -21.64
CA VAL A 599 8.43 -3.33 -22.58
C VAL A 599 7.49 -3.96 -23.59
N VAL A 600 6.24 -3.51 -23.67
CA VAL A 600 5.25 -3.95 -24.65
C VAL A 600 4.85 -2.77 -25.51
N ARG A 601 5.09 -2.88 -26.83
CA ARG A 601 4.87 -1.76 -27.76
C ARG A 601 4.38 -2.18 -29.14
N TYR A 602 3.71 -1.25 -29.82
CA TYR A 602 3.14 -1.42 -31.16
C TYR A 602 2.08 -2.53 -31.29
N SER A 603 1.54 -2.96 -30.16
CA SER A 603 0.42 -3.90 -30.03
C SER A 603 -0.94 -3.21 -30.12
N GLY A 604 -1.99 -3.92 -29.74
CA GLY A 604 -3.34 -3.41 -29.57
C GLY A 604 -4.20 -3.49 -30.83
N GLY A 605 -3.77 -4.18 -31.89
CA GLY A 605 -4.48 -4.21 -33.18
C GLY A 605 -5.91 -4.79 -33.14
N SER A 606 -6.24 -5.58 -32.11
CA SER A 606 -7.58 -6.20 -31.95
C SER A 606 -8.36 -5.75 -30.72
N SER A 607 -7.70 -5.22 -29.68
CA SER A 607 -8.37 -4.85 -28.42
C SER A 607 -7.49 -4.03 -27.46
N ALA A 608 -6.39 -4.62 -27.00
CA ALA A 608 -5.50 -4.09 -25.97
C ALA A 608 -4.08 -4.63 -26.15
N SER A 609 -3.07 -4.02 -25.53
CA SER A 609 -1.71 -4.56 -25.55
C SER A 609 -1.60 -5.79 -24.64
N LEU A 610 -2.12 -5.66 -23.41
CA LEU A 610 -2.32 -6.76 -22.48
C LEU A 610 -3.82 -7.02 -22.33
N TYR A 611 -4.28 -8.18 -22.76
CA TYR A 611 -5.66 -8.61 -22.55
C TYR A 611 -5.71 -9.68 -21.46
N VAL A 612 -6.19 -9.30 -20.28
CA VAL A 612 -6.20 -10.15 -19.08
C VAL A 612 -7.63 -10.62 -18.84
N ASN A 613 -7.89 -11.92 -19.02
CA ASN A 613 -9.25 -12.43 -19.13
C ASN A 613 -9.54 -13.62 -18.19
N ASN A 614 -10.81 -13.78 -17.80
CA ASN A 614 -11.34 -15.00 -17.18
C ASN A 614 -10.63 -15.46 -15.88
N GLY A 615 -10.25 -14.52 -15.02
CA GLY A 615 -9.65 -14.80 -13.72
C GLY A 615 -8.12 -14.94 -13.75
N ALA A 616 -7.47 -14.60 -14.87
CA ALA A 616 -6.01 -14.51 -14.96
C ALA A 616 -5.47 -13.34 -14.12
N ASN A 617 -5.33 -13.51 -12.81
CA ASN A 617 -4.87 -12.45 -11.92
C ASN A 617 -3.33 -12.33 -11.96
N ILE A 618 -2.81 -11.71 -13.02
CA ILE A 618 -1.37 -11.58 -13.27
C ILE A 618 -0.72 -10.41 -12.51
N GLU A 619 0.60 -10.46 -12.36
CA GLU A 619 1.41 -9.33 -11.90
C GLU A 619 2.04 -8.61 -13.10
N VAL A 620 1.79 -7.29 -13.19
CA VAL A 620 2.47 -6.38 -14.12
C VAL A 620 3.16 -5.32 -13.29
N ARG A 621 4.50 -5.36 -13.26
CA ARG A 621 5.29 -4.50 -12.38
C ARG A 621 6.50 -3.89 -13.07
N ASP A 622 6.80 -2.64 -12.73
CA ASP A 622 7.98 -1.90 -13.19
C ASP A 622 8.20 -1.98 -14.72
N SER A 623 7.10 -2.01 -15.47
CA SER A 623 7.07 -2.27 -16.91
C SER A 623 6.54 -1.08 -17.71
N GLU A 624 6.85 -1.04 -19.00
CA GLU A 624 6.34 -0.05 -19.95
C GLU A 624 5.35 -0.71 -20.93
N ILE A 625 4.12 -0.20 -20.99
CA ILE A 625 3.12 -0.60 -21.98
C ILE A 625 2.77 0.64 -22.79
N ARG A 626 3.28 0.75 -24.02
CA ARG A 626 3.19 2.01 -24.78
C ARG A 626 2.95 1.86 -26.27
N GLU A 627 2.51 2.94 -26.91
CA GLU A 627 2.42 3.04 -28.38
C GLU A 627 1.50 1.96 -29.00
N GLY A 628 0.37 1.65 -28.35
CA GLY A 628 -0.61 0.68 -28.83
C GLY A 628 -1.79 1.31 -29.57
N ALA A 629 -2.38 0.59 -30.53
CA ALA A 629 -3.59 1.04 -31.25
C ALA A 629 -4.90 0.77 -30.47
N GLY A 630 -4.84 -0.02 -29.40
CA GLY A 630 -5.97 -0.38 -28.56
C GLY A 630 -5.85 0.24 -27.16
N ARG A 631 -6.31 -0.49 -26.14
CA ARG A 631 -6.06 -0.15 -24.73
C ARG A 631 -4.64 -0.55 -24.33
N GLY A 632 -4.09 0.03 -23.28
CA GLY A 632 -2.87 -0.49 -22.66
C GLY A 632 -3.13 -1.85 -22.01
N ILE A 633 -3.92 -1.84 -20.94
CA ILE A 633 -4.34 -3.05 -20.23
C ILE A 633 -5.86 -3.16 -20.27
N TYR A 634 -6.38 -4.33 -20.63
CA TYR A 634 -7.80 -4.64 -20.53
C TYR A 634 -8.01 -5.83 -19.60
N ALA A 635 -8.54 -5.58 -18.40
CA ALA A 635 -8.91 -6.60 -17.44
C ALA A 635 -10.40 -6.92 -17.61
N ASN A 636 -10.72 -8.13 -18.07
CA ASN A 636 -12.08 -8.62 -18.28
C ASN A 636 -12.32 -9.85 -17.41
N ASN A 637 -13.20 -9.73 -16.42
CA ASN A 637 -13.43 -10.80 -15.45
C ASN A 637 -12.13 -11.26 -14.75
N ALA A 638 -11.20 -10.33 -14.48
CA ALA A 638 -9.87 -10.60 -13.92
C ALA A 638 -9.39 -9.39 -13.11
N SER A 639 -8.62 -9.63 -12.05
CA SER A 639 -8.16 -8.62 -11.11
C SER A 639 -6.62 -8.60 -11.04
N PRO A 640 -5.93 -8.08 -12.08
CA PRO A 640 -4.48 -8.02 -12.09
C PRO A 640 -3.93 -7.04 -11.04
N SER A 641 -2.68 -7.25 -10.66
CA SER A 641 -1.88 -6.29 -9.89
C SER A 641 -1.02 -5.48 -10.86
N VAL A 642 -1.20 -4.15 -10.88
CA VAL A 642 -0.53 -3.22 -11.79
C VAL A 642 0.24 -2.20 -10.95
N VAL A 643 1.56 -2.38 -10.81
CA VAL A 643 2.39 -1.60 -9.89
C VAL A 643 3.62 -0.99 -10.56
N GLY A 644 3.90 0.30 -10.38
CA GLY A 644 5.18 0.89 -10.83
C GLY A 644 5.32 1.01 -12.35
N ASN A 645 4.23 0.91 -13.12
CA ASN A 645 4.31 0.84 -14.58
C ASN A 645 4.17 2.22 -15.25
N LEU A 646 4.73 2.34 -16.46
CA LEU A 646 4.43 3.40 -17.40
C LEU A 646 3.43 2.88 -18.46
N ILE A 647 2.25 3.49 -18.55
CA ILE A 647 1.21 3.14 -19.53
C ILE A 647 0.88 4.39 -20.36
N THR A 648 1.34 4.44 -21.61
CA THR A 648 1.31 5.70 -22.37
C THR A 648 1.11 5.59 -23.87
N ASN A 649 0.59 6.64 -24.50
CA ASN A 649 0.42 6.75 -25.96
C ASN A 649 -0.42 5.61 -26.57
N HIS A 650 -1.47 5.18 -25.88
CA HIS A 650 -2.47 4.28 -26.46
C HIS A 650 -3.55 5.06 -27.21
N ALA A 651 -4.00 4.53 -28.35
CA ALA A 651 -5.08 5.13 -29.14
C ALA A 651 -6.48 4.92 -28.53
N SER A 652 -6.58 4.34 -27.34
CA SER A 652 -7.79 4.22 -26.53
C SER A 652 -7.48 4.52 -25.05
N HIS A 653 -7.99 3.71 -24.12
CA HIS A 653 -7.77 3.84 -22.67
C HIS A 653 -6.40 3.34 -22.24
N GLY A 654 -5.83 3.93 -21.18
CA GLY A 654 -4.63 3.36 -20.55
C GLY A 654 -4.93 1.99 -19.94
N ILE A 655 -5.90 1.96 -19.02
CA ILE A 655 -6.41 0.75 -18.37
C ILE A 655 -7.93 0.71 -18.51
N GLU A 656 -8.49 -0.42 -18.92
CA GLU A 656 -9.93 -0.72 -18.84
C GLU A 656 -10.19 -1.90 -17.91
N ILE A 657 -11.16 -1.74 -17.00
CA ILE A 657 -11.55 -2.74 -16.00
C ILE A 657 -13.03 -3.08 -16.20
N TYR A 658 -13.28 -4.29 -16.70
CA TYR A 658 -14.61 -4.79 -17.02
C TYR A 658 -14.89 -6.06 -16.22
N ASN A 659 -16.07 -6.12 -15.59
CA ASN A 659 -16.55 -7.22 -14.77
C ASN A 659 -15.53 -7.69 -13.72
N SER A 660 -14.85 -6.77 -13.03
CA SER A 660 -13.70 -7.08 -12.15
C SER A 660 -13.76 -6.29 -10.84
N TRP A 661 -13.36 -6.88 -9.70
CA TRP A 661 -13.60 -6.31 -8.35
C TRP A 661 -12.38 -6.28 -7.41
N GLY A 662 -11.21 -6.72 -7.86
CA GLY A 662 -10.02 -6.84 -7.01
C GLY A 662 -8.77 -6.17 -7.55
N THR A 663 -8.86 -5.42 -8.65
CA THR A 663 -7.69 -4.85 -9.33
C THR A 663 -6.94 -3.89 -8.40
N VAL A 664 -5.62 -4.03 -8.34
CA VAL A 664 -4.72 -3.17 -7.59
C VAL A 664 -3.92 -2.33 -8.59
N ILE A 665 -3.93 -1.01 -8.42
CA ILE A 665 -3.27 -0.05 -9.30
C ILE A 665 -2.47 0.92 -8.42
N GLN A 666 -1.15 0.78 -8.41
CA GLN A 666 -0.29 1.56 -7.53
C GLN A 666 0.98 2.09 -8.19
N ASN A 667 1.43 3.28 -7.81
CA ASN A 667 2.72 3.84 -8.27
C ASN A 667 2.87 3.88 -9.79
N ASN A 668 1.76 3.90 -10.55
CA ASN A 668 1.83 3.90 -12.02
C ASN A 668 1.84 5.33 -12.56
N ARG A 669 2.48 5.49 -13.72
CA ARG A 669 2.36 6.68 -14.56
C ARG A 669 1.51 6.34 -15.79
N ILE A 670 0.29 6.84 -15.84
CA ILE A 670 -0.69 6.56 -16.90
C ILE A 670 -0.94 7.85 -17.68
N THR A 671 -0.28 8.00 -18.84
CA THR A 671 -0.20 9.31 -19.50
C THR A 671 -0.44 9.30 -21.00
N ASP A 672 -0.95 10.42 -21.52
CA ASP A 672 -0.98 10.68 -22.96
C ASP A 672 -1.77 9.63 -23.78
N ASN A 673 -2.76 8.97 -23.15
CA ASN A 673 -3.67 8.08 -23.86
C ASN A 673 -4.80 8.89 -24.49
N SER A 674 -5.25 8.52 -25.69
CA SER A 674 -6.20 9.33 -26.46
C SER A 674 -7.59 9.44 -25.79
N ALA A 675 -7.95 8.45 -24.97
CA ALA A 675 -9.20 8.41 -24.23
C ALA A 675 -8.96 8.59 -22.72
N THR A 676 -9.65 7.83 -21.88
CA THR A 676 -9.53 7.91 -20.42
C THR A 676 -8.28 7.16 -19.92
N GLY A 677 -7.60 7.69 -18.89
CA GLY A 677 -6.49 7.00 -18.23
C GLY A 677 -6.91 5.64 -17.66
N ILE A 678 -7.87 5.63 -16.74
CA ILE A 678 -8.49 4.41 -16.18
C ILE A 678 -10.01 4.44 -16.40
N TYR A 679 -10.52 3.46 -17.14
CA TYR A 679 -11.94 3.32 -17.46
C TYR A 679 -12.55 2.08 -16.80
N VAL A 680 -13.61 2.26 -16.02
CA VAL A 680 -14.29 1.20 -15.25
C VAL A 680 -15.78 1.15 -15.64
N PRO A 681 -16.12 0.50 -16.76
CA PRO A 681 -17.50 0.35 -17.22
C PRO A 681 -18.37 -0.47 -16.26
N TYR A 682 -17.82 -1.54 -15.70
CA TYR A 682 -18.54 -2.41 -14.76
C TYR A 682 -17.51 -3.10 -13.87
N GLY A 683 -17.50 -2.81 -12.57
CA GLY A 683 -16.48 -3.34 -11.66
C GLY A 683 -16.13 -2.36 -10.55
N SER A 684 -15.07 -2.68 -9.81
CA SER A 684 -14.48 -1.84 -8.77
C SER A 684 -12.98 -2.04 -8.69
N ILE A 685 -12.30 -1.01 -8.21
CA ILE A 685 -10.86 -1.02 -7.92
C ILE A 685 -10.70 -1.22 -6.42
N ALA A 686 -9.92 -2.23 -6.03
CA ALA A 686 -9.65 -2.47 -4.61
C ALA A 686 -8.73 -1.38 -4.05
N ARG A 687 -7.67 -1.06 -4.78
CA ARG A 687 -6.66 -0.09 -4.35
C ARG A 687 -6.18 0.75 -5.53
N LEU A 688 -6.30 2.07 -5.42
CA LEU A 688 -5.82 3.05 -6.37
C LEU A 688 -4.99 4.09 -5.64
N ASP A 689 -3.69 3.85 -5.48
CA ASP A 689 -2.83 4.70 -4.64
C ASP A 689 -1.56 5.15 -5.35
N ASP A 690 -1.10 6.37 -5.06
CA ASP A 690 0.20 6.89 -5.49
C ASP A 690 0.40 6.93 -7.03
N ASN A 691 -0.69 7.00 -7.81
CA ASN A 691 -0.60 7.02 -9.27
C ASN A 691 -0.53 8.45 -9.83
N THR A 692 0.23 8.62 -10.91
CA THR A 692 0.24 9.84 -11.74
C THR A 692 -0.53 9.58 -13.03
N ILE A 693 -1.73 10.10 -13.15
CA ILE A 693 -2.65 9.91 -14.28
C ILE A 693 -2.85 11.25 -15.00
N THR A 694 -2.08 11.49 -16.06
CA THR A 694 -1.96 12.84 -16.63
C THR A 694 -1.97 12.91 -18.15
N GLY A 695 -2.46 14.00 -18.73
CA GLY A 695 -2.38 14.21 -20.19
C GLY A 695 -3.30 13.33 -21.02
N ASN A 696 -4.23 12.59 -20.40
CA ASN A 696 -5.15 11.72 -21.14
C ASN A 696 -6.28 12.55 -21.79
N GLY A 697 -6.67 12.20 -23.02
CA GLY A 697 -7.67 12.96 -23.80
C GLY A 697 -9.09 12.93 -23.22
N GLY A 698 -9.37 11.98 -22.32
CA GLY A 698 -10.61 11.84 -21.57
C GLY A 698 -10.44 12.14 -20.08
N TYR A 699 -11.02 11.29 -19.22
CA TYR A 699 -10.87 11.45 -17.79
C TYR A 699 -9.51 10.91 -17.31
N GLY A 700 -9.06 11.32 -16.13
CA GLY A 700 -8.07 10.54 -15.39
C GLY A 700 -8.66 9.19 -14.99
N LEU A 701 -9.82 9.23 -14.31
CA LEU A 701 -10.57 8.05 -13.87
C LEU A 701 -12.05 8.15 -14.23
N TYR A 702 -12.64 7.11 -14.80
CA TYR A 702 -14.06 7.12 -15.14
C TYR A 702 -14.76 5.84 -14.73
N TYR A 703 -15.75 5.94 -13.83
CA TYR A 703 -16.73 4.89 -13.58
C TYR A 703 -18.01 5.13 -14.37
N SER A 704 -18.56 4.07 -14.99
CA SER A 704 -19.89 4.16 -15.63
C SER A 704 -21.05 4.01 -14.63
N SER A 705 -20.81 3.39 -13.48
CA SER A 705 -21.82 3.15 -12.43
C SER A 705 -21.21 3.37 -11.05
N ALA A 706 -22.06 3.67 -10.05
CA ALA A 706 -21.59 3.94 -8.69
C ALA A 706 -20.98 2.67 -8.10
N ALA A 707 -19.69 2.73 -7.78
CA ALA A 707 -18.94 1.68 -7.11
C ALA A 707 -17.96 2.30 -6.12
N SER A 708 -17.69 1.59 -5.03
CA SER A 708 -16.72 2.01 -4.03
C SER A 708 -15.28 1.76 -4.50
N ILE A 709 -14.36 2.53 -3.95
CA ILE A 709 -12.92 2.30 -4.03
C ILE A 709 -12.44 2.18 -2.59
N ALA A 710 -11.83 1.05 -2.22
CA ALA A 710 -11.49 0.83 -0.80
C ALA A 710 -10.33 1.74 -0.34
N SER A 711 -9.37 2.00 -1.23
CA SER A 711 -8.32 3.01 -1.04
C SER A 711 -8.14 3.83 -2.30
N PHE A 712 -8.26 5.14 -2.16
CA PHE A 712 -8.03 6.12 -3.22
C PHE A 712 -7.19 7.26 -2.65
N THR A 713 -5.88 7.09 -2.58
CA THR A 713 -4.98 8.02 -1.87
C THR A 713 -3.76 8.47 -2.68
N ASN A 714 -3.29 9.70 -2.47
CA ASN A 714 -2.07 10.26 -3.07
C ASN A 714 -1.99 10.22 -4.61
N ASN A 715 -3.13 10.18 -5.31
CA ASN A 715 -3.12 10.16 -6.77
C ASN A 715 -3.10 11.57 -7.35
N THR A 716 -2.40 11.74 -8.46
CA THR A 716 -2.37 12.98 -9.25
C THR A 716 -3.13 12.77 -10.55
N LEU A 717 -4.34 13.33 -10.66
CA LEU A 717 -5.22 13.24 -11.84
C LEU A 717 -5.31 14.63 -12.51
N THR A 718 -4.25 15.04 -13.20
CA THR A 718 -4.09 16.42 -13.73
C THR A 718 -3.76 16.44 -15.22
N GLY A 719 -4.06 17.53 -15.92
CA GLY A 719 -3.78 17.68 -17.35
C GLY A 719 -4.62 16.77 -18.25
N ASN A 720 -5.61 16.05 -17.69
CA ASN A 720 -6.60 15.30 -18.47
C ASN A 720 -7.72 16.25 -18.92
N ASN A 721 -8.64 15.78 -19.75
CA ASN A 721 -9.84 16.56 -20.08
C ASN A 721 -10.71 16.80 -18.83
N ARG A 722 -10.87 15.78 -17.97
CA ARG A 722 -11.54 15.87 -16.66
C ARG A 722 -10.80 15.04 -15.61
N PRO A 723 -10.82 15.39 -14.31
CA PRO A 723 -10.18 14.59 -13.27
C PRO A 723 -10.80 13.21 -13.14
N ALA A 724 -12.06 13.14 -12.70
CA ALA A 724 -12.69 11.86 -12.40
C ALA A 724 -14.22 11.86 -12.51
N ARG A 725 -14.79 10.66 -12.67
CA ARG A 725 -16.20 10.33 -12.42
C ARG A 725 -16.29 9.22 -11.38
N LEU A 726 -16.89 9.52 -10.22
CA LEU A 726 -16.84 8.70 -9.00
C LEU A 726 -18.21 8.54 -8.35
N ALA A 727 -18.38 7.49 -7.56
CA ALA A 727 -19.49 7.40 -6.61
C ALA A 727 -19.37 8.49 -5.53
N PHE A 728 -20.48 8.97 -4.97
CA PHE A 728 -20.49 9.95 -3.87
C PHE A 728 -19.75 9.41 -2.62
N SER A 729 -19.85 8.11 -2.36
CA SER A 729 -19.09 7.39 -1.34
C SER A 729 -17.58 7.36 -1.59
N ALA A 730 -17.14 7.50 -2.83
CA ALA A 730 -15.74 7.41 -3.25
C ALA A 730 -15.06 8.77 -3.49
N ILE A 731 -15.76 9.88 -3.28
CA ILE A 731 -15.15 11.21 -3.35
C ILE A 731 -14.07 11.33 -2.25
N PRO A 732 -12.83 11.68 -2.62
CA PRO A 732 -11.73 11.79 -1.66
C PRO A 732 -11.88 13.04 -0.80
N GLN A 733 -11.44 12.94 0.46
CA GLN A 733 -11.22 14.07 1.35
C GLN A 733 -9.80 14.64 1.17
N GLN A 734 -9.55 15.82 1.74
CA GLN A 734 -8.23 16.46 1.71
C GLN A 734 -7.13 15.58 2.33
N ALA A 735 -7.45 14.85 3.40
CA ALA A 735 -6.53 13.95 4.08
C ALA A 735 -6.08 12.76 3.22
N ASP A 736 -6.84 12.41 2.17
CA ASP A 736 -6.49 11.32 1.26
C ASP A 736 -5.36 11.72 0.28
N GLY A 737 -4.93 12.98 0.25
CA GLY A 737 -3.75 13.43 -0.50
C GLY A 737 -3.89 13.49 -2.04
N ASN A 738 -5.10 13.32 -2.57
CA ASN A 738 -5.30 13.33 -4.03
C ASN A 738 -5.26 14.76 -4.62
N THR A 739 -4.57 14.91 -5.75
CA THR A 739 -4.52 16.13 -6.55
C THR A 739 -5.36 15.96 -7.81
N LEU A 740 -6.48 16.68 -7.90
CA LEU A 740 -7.46 16.54 -8.98
C LEU A 740 -7.51 17.76 -9.94
N MET A 741 -6.56 18.68 -9.84
CA MET A 741 -6.49 19.90 -10.67
C MET A 741 -5.03 20.32 -10.90
N PRO A 742 -4.72 21.03 -12.01
CA PRO A 742 -5.65 21.46 -13.06
C PRO A 742 -5.94 20.37 -14.10
N ASN A 743 -7.09 20.45 -14.76
CA ASN A 743 -7.52 19.68 -15.94
C ASN A 743 -8.16 20.65 -16.95
N THR A 744 -8.36 20.24 -18.21
CA THR A 744 -9.03 21.09 -19.23
C THR A 744 -10.38 21.58 -18.74
N ASN A 745 -11.12 20.70 -18.06
CA ASN A 745 -12.33 21.03 -17.33
C ASN A 745 -12.20 20.55 -15.88
N ASN A 746 -12.07 21.50 -14.94
CA ASN A 746 -11.95 21.27 -13.49
C ASN A 746 -13.30 20.88 -12.86
N ARG A 747 -13.89 19.80 -13.36
CA ARG A 747 -15.20 19.28 -12.99
C ARG A 747 -15.08 17.84 -12.50
N LEU A 748 -15.50 17.58 -11.27
CA LEU A 748 -15.61 16.25 -10.69
C LEU A 748 -17.03 15.72 -10.88
N ASP A 749 -17.16 14.60 -11.60
CA ASP A 749 -18.45 13.96 -11.84
C ASP A 749 -18.82 13.01 -10.71
N ILE A 750 -20.06 13.12 -10.23
CA ILE A 750 -20.60 12.38 -9.09
C ILE A 750 -21.76 11.49 -9.54
N LEU A 751 -21.61 10.20 -9.29
CA LEU A 751 -22.63 9.17 -9.36
C LEU A 751 -23.24 9.03 -7.97
N GLY A 752 -24.51 9.39 -7.80
CA GLY A 752 -25.17 9.35 -6.50
C GLY A 752 -25.28 7.93 -5.93
N ASP A 753 -24.82 7.78 -4.69
CA ASP A 753 -24.99 6.62 -3.82
C ASP A 753 -25.00 7.07 -2.35
N THR A 754 -24.86 6.14 -1.39
CA THR A 754 -24.85 6.48 0.04
C THR A 754 -23.44 6.54 0.58
N ARG A 755 -23.10 7.67 1.21
CA ARG A 755 -21.85 7.85 1.93
C ARG A 755 -22.07 7.67 3.44
N SER A 756 -21.28 6.79 4.07
CA SER A 756 -21.35 6.45 5.50
C SER A 756 -20.18 7.00 6.33
N ARG A 757 -19.41 7.93 5.78
CA ARG A 757 -18.34 8.66 6.47
C ARG A 757 -18.43 10.14 6.12
N ASP A 758 -17.78 10.97 6.93
CA ASP A 758 -17.79 12.42 6.70
C ASP A 758 -17.22 12.78 5.31
N LEU A 759 -17.49 14.00 4.86
CA LEU A 759 -16.92 14.57 3.63
C LEU A 759 -16.85 16.08 3.76
N THR A 760 -15.70 16.65 3.40
CA THR A 760 -15.56 18.09 3.22
C THR A 760 -15.32 18.39 1.76
N LEU A 761 -16.17 19.22 1.16
CA LEU A 761 -15.99 19.72 -0.20
C LEU A 761 -15.29 21.09 -0.15
N PRO A 762 -14.01 21.19 -0.56
CA PRO A 762 -13.27 22.44 -0.52
C PRO A 762 -13.69 23.42 -1.62
N ALA A 763 -13.53 24.71 -1.32
CA ALA A 763 -13.71 25.82 -2.27
C ALA A 763 -12.39 26.11 -3.00
N ASN A 764 -11.92 25.16 -3.80
CA ASN A 764 -10.64 25.22 -4.52
C ASN A 764 -10.81 25.56 -6.02
N GLY A 765 -12.01 25.97 -6.45
CA GLY A 765 -12.34 26.21 -7.85
C GLY A 765 -12.80 24.98 -8.62
N MET A 766 -12.87 23.81 -7.97
CA MET A 766 -13.49 22.61 -8.54
C MET A 766 -15.01 22.74 -8.61
N MET A 767 -15.58 22.35 -9.74
CA MET A 767 -17.03 22.19 -9.89
C MET A 767 -17.44 20.76 -9.57
N TYR A 768 -18.46 20.60 -8.72
CA TYR A 768 -19.06 19.29 -8.43
C TYR A 768 -20.28 19.11 -9.33
N TYR A 769 -20.31 18.03 -10.09
CA TYR A 769 -21.39 17.78 -11.04
C TYR A 769 -21.99 16.39 -10.80
N GLN A 770 -23.20 16.35 -10.26
CA GLN A 770 -23.93 15.09 -10.08
C GLN A 770 -24.62 14.69 -11.38
N VAL A 771 -24.06 13.68 -12.03
CA VAL A 771 -24.49 13.20 -13.34
C VAL A 771 -25.71 12.29 -13.25
N SER A 772 -25.96 11.64 -12.12
CA SER A 772 -27.10 10.75 -11.90
C SER A 772 -27.29 10.37 -10.44
N GLY A 773 -28.47 9.83 -10.09
CA GLY A 773 -28.72 9.13 -8.83
C GLY A 773 -28.91 10.05 -7.63
N ILE A 774 -29.06 9.46 -6.44
CA ILE A 774 -29.28 10.18 -5.19
C ILE A 774 -27.99 10.13 -4.36
N SER A 775 -27.36 11.27 -4.14
CA SER A 775 -26.24 11.40 -3.20
C SER A 775 -26.83 11.45 -1.80
N THR A 776 -26.65 10.40 -1.01
CA THR A 776 -27.18 10.30 0.35
C THR A 776 -26.06 10.45 1.37
N VAL A 777 -26.16 11.46 2.23
CA VAL A 777 -25.37 11.55 3.45
C VAL A 777 -26.00 10.62 4.48
N GLY A 778 -25.34 9.49 4.74
CA GLY A 778 -25.82 8.45 5.65
C GLY A 778 -25.94 8.94 7.10
N ALA A 779 -26.77 8.26 7.89
CA ALA A 779 -26.90 8.55 9.31
C ALA A 779 -25.55 8.39 10.03
N GLY A 780 -25.22 9.33 10.92
CA GLY A 780 -23.93 9.36 11.61
C GLY A 780 -22.77 9.94 10.78
N SER A 781 -23.02 10.43 9.56
CA SER A 781 -22.04 11.13 8.74
C SER A 781 -22.40 12.60 8.54
N LYS A 782 -21.39 13.43 8.33
CA LYS A 782 -21.50 14.87 8.06
C LYS A 782 -20.96 15.20 6.67
N LEU A 783 -21.75 15.93 5.89
CA LEU A 783 -21.28 16.59 4.67
C LEU A 783 -21.05 18.07 4.99
N GLU A 784 -19.80 18.52 4.88
CA GLU A 784 -19.41 19.91 5.00
C GLU A 784 -19.08 20.49 3.63
N ILE A 785 -19.64 21.66 3.33
CA ILE A 785 -19.47 22.33 2.04
C ILE A 785 -18.94 23.73 2.29
N ALA A 786 -17.74 24.01 1.78
CA ALA A 786 -17.09 25.30 1.96
C ALA A 786 -17.81 26.42 1.18
N PRO A 787 -17.75 27.68 1.64
CA PRO A 787 -18.30 28.83 0.92
C PRO A 787 -17.76 28.96 -0.51
N GLY A 788 -18.63 29.20 -1.49
CA GLY A 788 -18.26 29.34 -2.90
C GLY A 788 -18.24 28.03 -3.70
N VAL A 789 -18.51 26.89 -3.06
CA VAL A 789 -18.70 25.63 -3.78
C VAL A 789 -19.93 25.72 -4.69
N ILE A 790 -19.76 25.23 -5.92
CA ILE A 790 -20.83 25.10 -6.92
C ILE A 790 -21.08 23.61 -7.14
N TRP A 791 -22.32 23.19 -6.90
CA TRP A 791 -22.80 21.84 -7.13
C TRP A 791 -23.94 21.85 -8.15
N LYS A 792 -23.69 21.23 -9.30
CA LYS A 792 -24.64 21.09 -10.40
C LYS A 792 -25.30 19.72 -10.43
N PHE A 793 -26.59 19.66 -10.77
CA PHE A 793 -27.38 18.42 -10.76
C PHE A 793 -28.03 18.15 -12.11
N SER A 794 -28.03 16.88 -12.53
CA SER A 794 -28.80 16.39 -13.69
C SER A 794 -30.28 16.07 -13.35
N GLY A 795 -31.07 15.76 -14.38
CA GLY A 795 -32.53 15.50 -14.33
C GLY A 795 -33.06 14.59 -13.21
N ASP A 796 -32.35 13.50 -12.94
CA ASP A 796 -32.73 12.47 -11.96
C ASP A 796 -31.94 12.59 -10.65
N SER A 797 -31.17 13.66 -10.48
CA SER A 797 -30.27 13.82 -9.35
C SER A 797 -30.93 14.52 -8.17
N GLN A 798 -30.59 14.04 -6.98
CA GLN A 798 -31.06 14.55 -5.68
C GLN A 798 -29.92 14.53 -4.66
N LEU A 799 -29.92 15.48 -3.72
CA LEU A 799 -29.17 15.40 -2.48
C LEU A 799 -30.11 14.98 -1.34
N SER A 800 -29.75 13.93 -0.60
CA SER A 800 -30.54 13.39 0.51
C SER A 800 -29.71 13.38 1.79
N ILE A 801 -30.19 14.02 2.83
CA ILE A 801 -29.50 14.14 4.11
C ILE A 801 -30.22 13.24 5.11
N SER A 802 -29.56 12.17 5.54
CA SER A 802 -29.98 11.30 6.64
C SER A 802 -29.08 11.46 7.87
N GLY A 803 -27.85 11.96 7.69
CA GLY A 803 -26.95 12.41 8.76
C GLY A 803 -27.04 13.91 8.98
N ALA A 804 -25.95 14.63 8.70
CA ALA A 804 -25.83 16.08 8.86
C ALA A 804 -25.34 16.78 7.59
N LEU A 805 -25.77 18.02 7.38
CA LEU A 805 -25.25 18.91 6.34
C LEU A 805 -24.82 20.25 6.93
N GLN A 806 -23.55 20.59 6.78
CA GLN A 806 -23.00 21.89 7.12
C GLN A 806 -22.72 22.67 5.82
N ALA A 807 -23.73 23.41 5.35
CA ALA A 807 -23.66 24.29 4.19
C ALA A 807 -23.84 25.73 4.65
N VAL A 808 -22.74 26.37 5.05
CA VAL A 808 -22.71 27.74 5.58
C VAL A 808 -21.87 28.59 4.64
N GLY A 809 -22.53 29.31 3.74
CA GLY A 809 -21.87 30.27 2.83
C GLY A 809 -21.56 31.61 3.51
N VAL A 810 -21.02 32.56 2.73
CA VAL A 810 -20.85 33.95 3.16
C VAL A 810 -21.49 34.92 2.16
N PRO A 811 -21.90 36.13 2.59
CA PRO A 811 -22.38 37.15 1.67
C PRO A 811 -21.36 37.41 0.55
N GLY A 812 -21.80 37.31 -0.71
CA GLY A 812 -20.94 37.48 -1.89
C GLY A 812 -20.19 36.23 -2.35
N ASN A 813 -20.13 35.17 -1.54
CA ASN A 813 -19.55 33.88 -1.91
C ASN A 813 -20.40 32.72 -1.35
N ARG A 814 -21.64 32.66 -1.84
CA ARG A 814 -22.65 31.67 -1.44
C ARG A 814 -22.28 30.28 -1.96
N ILE A 815 -22.79 29.25 -1.30
CA ILE A 815 -22.80 27.89 -1.85
C ILE A 815 -23.96 27.81 -2.85
N ILE A 816 -23.71 27.30 -4.06
CA ILE A 816 -24.72 27.27 -5.13
C ILE A 816 -25.05 25.82 -5.50
N PHE A 817 -26.32 25.43 -5.32
CA PHE A 817 -26.91 24.20 -5.83
C PHE A 817 -27.80 24.55 -7.03
N THR A 818 -27.47 24.05 -8.21
CA THR A 818 -28.14 24.50 -9.45
C THR A 818 -28.24 23.43 -10.53
N SER A 819 -28.97 23.74 -11.61
CA SER A 819 -29.07 22.90 -12.79
C SER A 819 -27.71 22.74 -13.48
N TYR A 820 -27.49 21.57 -14.06
CA TYR A 820 -26.36 21.34 -14.95
C TYR A 820 -26.26 22.28 -16.15
N ARG A 821 -27.38 22.89 -16.57
CA ARG A 821 -27.46 23.88 -17.66
C ARG A 821 -27.28 25.33 -17.17
N ASP A 822 -27.07 25.54 -15.88
CA ASP A 822 -26.91 26.91 -15.35
C ASP A 822 -25.48 27.40 -15.56
N ASP A 823 -25.22 28.05 -16.70
CA ASP A 823 -23.93 28.64 -17.01
C ASP A 823 -23.61 29.88 -16.17
N SER A 824 -24.62 30.49 -15.53
CA SER A 824 -24.40 31.66 -14.68
C SER A 824 -23.62 31.35 -13.41
N ALA A 825 -23.58 30.07 -13.01
CA ALA A 825 -22.78 29.58 -11.91
C ALA A 825 -21.71 28.61 -12.44
N GLY A 826 -20.44 29.01 -12.42
CA GLY A 826 -19.32 28.14 -12.81
C GLY A 826 -19.15 27.93 -14.33
N GLY A 827 -19.92 28.63 -15.18
CA GLY A 827 -19.79 28.56 -16.64
C GLY A 827 -20.34 27.27 -17.26
N ASP A 828 -20.08 27.09 -18.56
CA ASP A 828 -20.51 25.94 -19.38
C ASP A 828 -19.77 24.65 -18.99
N SER A 829 -20.19 24.09 -17.85
CA SER A 829 -19.58 22.91 -17.25
C SER A 829 -19.95 21.61 -17.98
N ASN A 830 -21.05 21.61 -18.73
CA ASN A 830 -21.60 20.48 -19.50
C ASN A 830 -21.15 20.47 -20.96
N GLY A 831 -20.60 21.57 -21.48
CA GLY A 831 -20.08 21.69 -22.83
C GLY A 831 -21.18 21.73 -23.89
N ASP A 832 -22.39 22.19 -23.55
CA ASP A 832 -23.51 22.30 -24.50
C ASP A 832 -23.61 23.70 -25.12
N GLY A 833 -22.63 24.56 -24.88
CA GLY A 833 -22.65 25.96 -25.26
C GLY A 833 -23.52 26.80 -24.32
N PRO A 834 -23.75 28.09 -24.62
CA PRO A 834 -24.49 28.98 -23.74
C PRO A 834 -25.90 28.46 -23.43
N SER A 835 -26.11 28.04 -22.19
CA SER A 835 -27.37 27.50 -21.69
C SER A 835 -27.80 28.16 -20.37
N ARG A 836 -29.06 27.94 -20.01
CA ARG A 836 -29.64 28.39 -18.74
C ARG A 836 -30.42 27.24 -18.11
N GLY A 837 -30.43 27.20 -16.78
CA GLY A 837 -31.25 26.26 -16.04
C GLY A 837 -32.74 26.42 -16.35
N VAL A 838 -33.47 25.30 -16.32
CA VAL A 838 -34.93 25.24 -16.45
C VAL A 838 -35.52 24.79 -15.12
N PRO A 839 -36.62 25.40 -14.64
CA PRO A 839 -37.32 24.94 -13.45
C PRO A 839 -37.62 23.44 -13.49
N GLY A 840 -37.19 22.70 -12.47
CA GLY A 840 -37.37 21.24 -12.37
C GLY A 840 -36.32 20.42 -13.11
N ASP A 841 -35.17 21.01 -13.45
CA ASP A 841 -34.04 20.32 -14.07
C ASP A 841 -33.35 19.29 -13.17
N TRP A 842 -33.63 19.32 -11.87
CA TRP A 842 -33.22 18.31 -10.90
C TRP A 842 -34.25 18.22 -9.78
N GLN A 843 -34.12 17.21 -8.93
CA GLN A 843 -35.19 16.88 -7.98
C GLN A 843 -35.28 17.89 -6.83
N ARG A 844 -34.38 17.81 -5.84
CA ARG A 844 -34.47 18.58 -4.59
C ARG A 844 -33.27 18.33 -3.67
N ILE A 845 -33.18 19.12 -2.60
CA ILE A 845 -32.44 18.77 -1.38
C ILE A 845 -33.45 18.24 -0.35
N THR A 846 -33.25 17.04 0.17
CA THR A 846 -34.13 16.41 1.16
C THR A 846 -33.45 16.26 2.51
N PHE A 847 -34.15 16.65 3.57
CA PHE A 847 -33.81 16.36 4.96
C PHE A 847 -34.77 15.30 5.49
N ASN A 848 -34.25 14.11 5.81
CA ASN A 848 -35.03 12.97 6.29
C ASN A 848 -35.27 13.03 7.82
N SER A 849 -36.08 12.12 8.34
CA SER A 849 -36.46 12.09 9.77
C SER A 849 -35.29 11.76 10.70
N SER A 850 -34.22 11.13 10.19
CA SER A 850 -33.00 10.82 10.95
C SER A 850 -31.98 11.97 10.99
N VAL A 851 -32.29 13.11 10.36
CA VAL A 851 -31.37 14.25 10.29
C VAL A 851 -31.02 14.73 11.70
N ILE A 852 -29.72 14.97 11.91
CA ILE A 852 -29.23 15.55 13.15
C ILE A 852 -29.45 17.07 13.06
N GLY A 853 -30.62 17.52 13.53
CA GLY A 853 -31.12 18.87 13.27
C GLY A 853 -30.19 20.01 13.71
N PHE A 854 -29.54 19.87 14.87
CA PHE A 854 -28.65 20.89 15.41
C PHE A 854 -27.26 20.94 14.72
N LEU A 855 -26.88 19.88 14.00
CA LEU A 855 -25.69 19.86 13.13
C LEU A 855 -25.95 20.44 11.75
N THR A 856 -27.22 20.53 11.38
CA THR A 856 -27.61 20.79 10.02
C THR A 856 -27.83 22.28 9.83
N ARG A 857 -27.00 22.90 9.00
CA ARG A 857 -27.05 24.33 8.67
C ARG A 857 -27.18 24.48 7.17
N LEU A 858 -28.25 25.17 6.75
CA LEU A 858 -28.46 25.58 5.37
C LEU A 858 -28.54 27.12 5.35
N GLU A 859 -27.37 27.75 5.27
CA GLU A 859 -27.23 29.19 5.49
C GLU A 859 -26.42 29.85 4.39
N GLN A 860 -26.86 31.03 3.93
CA GLN A 860 -26.22 31.77 2.82
C GLN A 860 -26.00 30.87 1.59
N VAL A 861 -26.96 29.99 1.30
CA VAL A 861 -26.94 29.13 0.11
C VAL A 861 -27.84 29.70 -0.98
N GLU A 862 -27.67 29.19 -2.19
CA GLU A 862 -28.55 29.43 -3.31
C GLU A 862 -28.99 28.09 -3.93
N VAL A 863 -30.29 27.85 -3.99
CA VAL A 863 -30.89 26.65 -4.58
C VAL A 863 -31.72 27.08 -5.78
N ARG A 864 -31.30 26.73 -7.00
CA ARG A 864 -31.94 27.14 -8.25
C ARG A 864 -32.46 25.96 -9.06
N TYR A 865 -33.53 26.17 -9.83
CA TYR A 865 -33.97 25.26 -10.89
C TYR A 865 -34.37 23.84 -10.42
N ALA A 866 -34.63 23.65 -9.13
CA ALA A 866 -35.03 22.37 -8.55
C ALA A 866 -36.55 22.15 -8.63
N GLY A 867 -37.05 21.08 -8.00
CA GLY A 867 -38.47 20.87 -7.75
C GLY A 867 -39.18 19.91 -8.70
N ARG A 868 -38.44 19.05 -9.41
CA ARG A 868 -39.00 18.09 -10.37
C ARG A 868 -40.07 17.20 -9.72
N GLY A 869 -41.19 17.00 -10.43
CA GLY A 869 -42.28 16.14 -9.95
C GLY A 869 -43.19 16.77 -8.88
N ASN A 870 -43.31 18.11 -8.88
CA ASN A 870 -44.13 18.89 -7.93
C ASN A 870 -43.68 18.80 -6.48
N GLN A 871 -42.38 18.60 -6.26
CA GLN A 871 -41.76 18.55 -4.94
C GLN A 871 -41.08 19.88 -4.61
N GLY A 872 -40.94 20.20 -3.32
CA GLY A 872 -40.22 21.42 -2.91
C GLY A 872 -38.74 21.36 -3.27
N SER A 873 -38.17 22.49 -3.70
CA SER A 873 -36.72 22.62 -3.97
C SER A 873 -35.89 22.22 -2.75
N VAL A 874 -36.37 22.60 -1.56
CA VAL A 874 -35.93 22.06 -0.27
C VAL A 874 -37.11 21.32 0.37
N TYR A 875 -36.89 20.06 0.76
CA TYR A 875 -37.92 19.19 1.33
C TYR A 875 -37.51 18.72 2.72
N GLN A 876 -38.34 18.93 3.73
CA GLN A 876 -38.12 18.46 5.10
C GLN A 876 -39.20 17.47 5.53
N TYR A 877 -38.80 16.28 5.97
CA TYR A 877 -39.68 15.20 6.39
C TYR A 877 -39.46 14.84 7.87
N GLN A 878 -40.42 15.16 8.73
CA GLN A 878 -40.37 14.93 10.18
C GLN A 878 -39.09 15.47 10.84
N THR A 879 -38.57 16.57 10.31
CA THR A 879 -37.38 17.26 10.82
C THR A 879 -37.56 18.77 10.65
N SER A 880 -36.88 19.55 11.48
CA SER A 880 -37.03 21.01 11.59
C SER A 880 -35.67 21.70 11.41
N VAL A 881 -35.08 21.57 10.22
CA VAL A 881 -33.79 22.17 9.89
C VAL A 881 -33.98 23.66 9.63
N THR A 882 -33.25 24.49 10.36
CA THR A 882 -33.25 25.95 10.15
C THR A 882 -32.64 26.30 8.79
N ILE A 883 -33.31 27.19 8.05
CA ILE A 883 -32.78 27.75 6.80
C ILE A 883 -32.64 29.25 7.01
N LYS A 884 -31.45 29.79 6.75
CA LYS A 884 -31.15 31.18 7.04
C LYS A 884 -30.47 31.92 5.89
N ASP A 885 -30.86 33.17 5.67
CA ASP A 885 -30.25 34.11 4.72
C ASP A 885 -30.01 33.52 3.32
N SER A 886 -30.83 32.55 2.89
CA SER A 886 -30.63 31.75 1.68
C SER A 886 -31.59 32.17 0.57
N VAL A 887 -31.20 31.87 -0.67
CA VAL A 887 -32.00 32.16 -1.86
C VAL A 887 -32.51 30.83 -2.43
N ILE A 888 -33.81 30.70 -2.58
CA ILE A 888 -34.44 29.53 -3.22
C ILE A 888 -35.24 30.08 -4.39
N SER A 889 -34.78 29.82 -5.63
CA SER A 889 -35.35 30.45 -6.82
C SER A 889 -35.55 29.51 -8.00
N ASP A 890 -36.39 29.96 -8.93
CA ASP A 890 -36.56 29.35 -10.25
C ASP A 890 -36.97 27.86 -10.21
N GLY A 891 -37.63 27.42 -9.13
CA GLY A 891 -38.08 26.04 -8.98
C GLY A 891 -39.39 25.76 -9.72
N SER A 892 -39.64 24.52 -10.14
CA SER A 892 -40.87 24.17 -10.89
C SER A 892 -42.15 24.09 -10.04
N SER A 893 -42.03 24.20 -8.72
CA SER A 893 -43.13 24.02 -7.77
C SER A 893 -42.88 24.83 -6.49
N HIS A 894 -43.03 24.22 -5.31
CA HIS A 894 -42.77 24.86 -4.02
C HIS A 894 -41.27 25.18 -3.85
N GLY A 895 -40.96 26.33 -3.24
CA GLY A 895 -39.58 26.61 -2.81
C GLY A 895 -39.17 25.68 -1.67
N ILE A 896 -39.94 25.69 -0.58
CA ILE A 896 -39.75 24.82 0.59
C ILE A 896 -41.02 24.00 0.81
N SER A 897 -40.88 22.69 1.06
CA SER A 897 -41.97 21.80 1.44
C SER A 897 -41.69 21.16 2.80
N LEU A 898 -42.68 21.22 3.69
CA LEU A 898 -42.61 20.68 5.05
C LEU A 898 -43.63 19.55 5.20
N TYR A 899 -43.22 18.42 5.77
CA TYR A 899 -44.09 17.26 5.92
C TYR A 899 -43.89 16.56 7.27
N GLY A 900 -44.96 15.94 7.80
CA GLY A 900 -44.89 15.07 8.99
C GLY A 900 -44.43 15.75 10.28
N ASN A 901 -45.05 16.89 10.64
CA ASN A 901 -44.76 17.71 11.84
C ASN A 901 -43.44 18.51 11.81
N ALA A 902 -42.81 18.68 10.65
CA ALA A 902 -41.70 19.61 10.47
C ALA A 902 -42.10 21.07 10.81
N SER A 903 -41.29 21.75 11.62
CA SER A 903 -41.50 23.14 12.06
C SER A 903 -40.17 23.91 12.14
N PRO A 904 -39.52 24.18 10.99
CA PRO A 904 -38.23 24.86 10.96
C PRO A 904 -38.35 26.37 11.18
N VAL A 905 -37.25 26.99 11.60
CA VAL A 905 -37.08 28.44 11.55
C VAL A 905 -36.62 28.84 10.14
N LEU A 906 -37.33 29.79 9.52
CA LEU A 906 -36.98 30.40 8.24
C LEU A 906 -36.66 31.88 8.48
N ASP A 907 -35.38 32.23 8.47
CA ASP A 907 -34.89 33.58 8.82
C ASP A 907 -34.15 34.23 7.64
N GLY A 908 -34.46 35.47 7.28
CA GLY A 908 -33.74 36.22 6.25
C GLY A 908 -33.74 35.64 4.81
N ASN A 909 -34.56 34.62 4.51
CA ASN A 909 -34.54 33.95 3.20
C ASN A 909 -35.28 34.73 2.10
N VAL A 910 -34.82 34.57 0.85
CA VAL A 910 -35.51 35.02 -0.37
C VAL A 910 -36.03 33.80 -1.12
N ILE A 911 -37.35 33.68 -1.25
CA ILE A 911 -38.01 32.59 -1.97
C ILE A 911 -38.80 33.18 -3.13
N ARG A 912 -38.44 32.85 -4.37
CA ARG A 912 -39.07 33.41 -5.58
C ARG A 912 -39.21 32.36 -6.69
N GLY A 913 -40.23 32.51 -7.53
CA GLY A 913 -40.47 31.66 -8.70
C GLY A 913 -39.78 32.19 -9.95
#